data_AF-A0A1Q7W3Q1-F1
#
_entry.id   AF-A0A1Q7W3Q1-F1
#
_cell.length_a   1.000
_cell.length_b   1.000
_cell.length_c   1.000
_cell.angle_alpha   90.00
_cell.angle_beta   90.00
_cell.angle_gamma   90.00
#
_symmetry.space_group_name_H-M   'P 1'
#
loop_
_entity.id
_entity.type
_entity.pdbx_description
1 polymer ?
#
loop_
_entity_poly.entity_id
_entity_poly.type
_entity_poly.pdbx_seq_one_letter_code
_entity_poly.pdbx_strand_id
1 'polypeptide(L)'
;MGEVFICEPLEGDPEPRVAFKTFAPHLFFERAAHLAFRHECVLWMRLTMVPFVMPAITFAHVGDRPYVAMPAVEGDLFSLRQVIDHGVTESEAVTYAFEVARGLAGCAQQIDGFVHGDLKPSNVLMVKGHAHVSDFGLSRLAAGTDANADIPAYGALLRQLTDACASGAEELRALADQCVAADGDIPDFDCVVGRVTAIAEASGVALPDARRLTEMHFFGSLLWLPIRLTALVALKEYELALETAEAIPEPERTAQVWLHLGIAQAMLGREQKALECYDRAEVLPREPGIAWQVAANRALSLKHLDRLDEAVAYLEPLVRQAEEPMATNLAVNLAGIHLAAGDLRRASAVAARVVRRNPQDPLSHRLAARIHEAHEDHAAALRSALTATALGPLEAANHEALSEILLNLGEVGRAVPVIESAFTVGGTDFGLLVKALAIATIQGDDAIRQDVFRLAHLYADAELAEQLKADADAVVARWGQRPRGTDEEPNAARPDHFEQLLATIPGESLPTLVRQLPGEGTVVASTPRPFDAAPHAQLAVSPDGFVTMDFYGASADPDENVAEFLGYYSEALHRGVVEADTRMRGTPFQHVHCPSCSAAILTNRLPGKRFMCQRCGGTAIAEGAPSPLADRVNEATGRTYGTARCVVGFAAQLKDQKAVRKAGKIAVKHGWEPISPRSLLGTELVVEGTQRGVLIPSAALLLCRLVSDNRPANTAVMDEDTEHLVAALRKRFGDVSSFSVARQVSDDDPLSLIFLGRLTDAYQALVSGPEDPRLALVWVQLGDEAFDNGDLGVAESTARTAVRLSPELSPAWLLLAEVELARRNPAAALVAADRAAALDPLNVGAQLAKQKAAQLVGHDAEAAEAAEA
;
A
#
# COMPACT_ATOMS: atom_id res chain seq x y z
N MET A 1 6.34 6.89 -11.85
CA MET A 1 7.62 7.28 -11.21
C MET A 1 7.34 8.11 -9.97
N GLY A 2 8.13 7.94 -8.90
CA GLY A 2 8.01 8.73 -7.67
C GLY A 2 8.50 10.18 -7.82
N GLU A 3 8.21 11.02 -6.83
CA GLU A 3 8.76 12.37 -6.70
C GLU A 3 9.89 12.39 -5.68
N VAL A 4 10.92 13.21 -5.93
CA VAL A 4 12.02 13.46 -4.99
C VAL A 4 12.17 14.96 -4.78
N PHE A 5 12.19 15.38 -3.52
CA PHE A 5 12.35 16.77 -3.10
C PHE A 5 13.72 16.92 -2.43
N ILE A 6 14.53 17.88 -2.87
CA ILE A 6 15.77 18.25 -2.16
C ILE A 6 15.39 19.33 -1.14
N CYS A 7 15.56 19.02 0.14
CA CYS A 7 15.22 19.89 1.26
C CYS A 7 16.48 20.58 1.78
N GLU A 8 16.38 21.89 1.98
CA GLU A 8 17.45 22.71 2.56
C GLU A 8 17.21 22.90 4.06
N PRO A 9 18.28 22.86 4.88
CA PRO A 9 18.19 23.20 6.29
C PRO A 9 17.75 24.67 6.45
N LEU A 10 17.06 24.98 7.55
CA LEU A 10 16.69 26.36 7.88
C LEU A 10 17.94 27.22 8.11
N GLU A 11 17.87 28.52 7.80
CA GLU A 11 19.00 29.43 7.96
C GLU A 11 19.59 29.37 9.37
N GLY A 12 20.86 28.97 9.47
CA GLY A 12 21.60 28.87 10.73
C GLY A 12 21.62 27.48 11.37
N ASP A 13 20.93 26.50 10.78
CA ASP A 13 20.98 25.10 11.21
C ASP A 13 22.20 24.38 10.58
N PRO A 14 23.09 23.73 11.38
CA PRO A 14 24.24 22.99 10.86
C PRO A 14 23.89 21.65 10.17
N GLU A 15 22.60 21.28 10.09
CA GLU A 15 22.19 20.01 9.46
C GLU A 15 22.47 19.95 7.94
N PRO A 16 22.88 18.79 7.42
CA PRO A 16 23.12 18.61 5.98
C PRO A 16 21.80 18.49 5.20
N ARG A 17 21.86 18.80 3.89
CA ARG A 17 20.71 18.69 2.98
C ARG A 17 20.24 17.23 2.87
N VAL A 18 18.93 17.06 2.82
CA VAL A 18 18.26 15.74 2.73
C VAL A 18 17.33 15.70 1.52
N ALA A 19 17.17 14.52 0.92
CA ALA A 19 16.23 14.26 -0.14
C ALA A 19 15.03 13.46 0.40
N PHE A 20 13.82 13.94 0.15
CA PHE A 20 12.57 13.28 0.50
C PHE A 20 11.96 12.63 -0.75
N LYS A 21 11.85 11.31 -0.77
CA LYS A 21 11.19 10.54 -1.84
C LYS A 21 9.78 10.13 -1.44
N THR A 22 8.84 10.16 -2.39
CA THR A 22 7.46 9.66 -2.27
C THR A 22 6.97 9.09 -3.61
N PHE A 23 5.89 8.28 -3.63
CA PHE A 23 5.19 7.89 -4.85
C PHE A 23 4.53 9.10 -5.57
N ALA A 24 4.08 9.00 -6.83
CA ALA A 24 3.50 10.10 -7.62
C ALA A 24 2.17 10.67 -7.05
N PRO A 25 1.82 11.97 -7.25
CA PRO A 25 0.62 12.57 -6.67
C PRO A 25 -0.70 11.90 -7.07
N HIS A 26 -0.82 11.41 -8.31
CA HIS A 26 -2.03 10.71 -8.75
C HIS A 26 -2.22 9.33 -8.10
N LEU A 27 -1.15 8.75 -7.52
CA LEU A 27 -1.18 7.50 -6.76
C LEU A 27 -1.47 7.73 -5.28
N PHE A 28 -1.62 8.99 -4.84
CA PHE A 28 -1.85 9.36 -3.45
C PHE A 28 -3.09 8.70 -2.84
N PHE A 29 -4.11 8.45 -3.66
CA PHE A 29 -5.32 7.77 -3.21
C PHE A 29 -5.32 6.25 -3.51
N GLU A 30 -4.22 5.71 -4.06
CA GLU A 30 -4.08 4.28 -4.36
C GLU A 30 -3.43 3.53 -3.20
N ARG A 31 -4.24 2.76 -2.46
CA ARG A 31 -3.77 1.98 -1.31
C ARG A 31 -2.68 0.95 -1.64
N ALA A 32 -2.72 0.36 -2.83
CA ALA A 32 -1.65 -0.54 -3.30
C ALA A 32 -0.30 0.19 -3.40
N ALA A 33 -0.31 1.45 -3.85
CA ALA A 33 0.90 2.26 -3.92
C ALA A 33 1.44 2.60 -2.53
N HIS A 34 0.58 2.86 -1.54
CA HIS A 34 0.99 3.06 -0.14
C HIS A 34 1.63 1.80 0.46
N LEU A 35 1.04 0.61 0.24
CA LEU A 35 1.59 -0.65 0.74
C LEU A 35 2.92 -1.00 0.07
N ALA A 36 3.02 -0.83 -1.25
CA ALA A 36 4.26 -1.03 -2.01
C ALA A 36 5.35 -0.07 -1.51
N PHE A 37 5.03 1.21 -1.33
CA PHE A 37 5.96 2.21 -0.82
C PHE A 37 6.41 1.92 0.62
N ARG A 38 5.50 1.45 1.48
CA ARG A 38 5.86 1.01 2.83
C ARG A 38 6.80 -0.20 2.81
N HIS A 39 6.55 -1.18 1.93
CA HIS A 39 7.41 -2.34 1.78
C HIS A 39 8.81 -1.93 1.28
N GLU A 40 8.88 -1.05 0.28
CA GLU A 40 10.13 -0.41 -0.17
C GLU A 40 10.88 0.24 1.00
N CYS A 41 10.19 1.05 1.81
CA CYS A 41 10.79 1.73 2.96
C CYS A 41 11.36 0.75 3.98
N VAL A 42 10.66 -0.34 4.28
CA VAL A 42 11.13 -1.36 5.25
C VAL A 42 12.38 -2.06 4.73
N LEU A 43 12.37 -2.53 3.47
CA LEU A 43 13.55 -3.15 2.87
C LEU A 43 14.73 -2.18 2.83
N TRP A 44 14.50 -0.95 2.39
CA TRP A 44 15.54 0.08 2.32
C TRP A 44 16.11 0.43 3.69
N MET A 45 15.26 0.55 4.71
CA MET A 45 15.70 0.74 6.10
C MET A 45 16.56 -0.43 6.56
N ARG A 46 16.21 -1.69 6.27
CA ARG A 46 17.03 -2.85 6.62
C ARG A 46 18.43 -2.82 5.99
N LEU A 47 18.54 -2.28 4.78
CA LEU A 47 19.78 -2.25 3.99
C LEU A 47 20.68 -1.04 4.24
N THR A 48 20.22 -0.06 5.02
CA THR A 48 20.93 1.21 5.24
C THR A 48 22.36 1.09 5.76
N MET A 49 22.69 0.02 6.51
CA MET A 49 24.04 -0.21 7.04
C MET A 49 24.95 -0.96 6.06
N VAL A 50 24.42 -1.39 4.92
CA VAL A 50 25.18 -2.09 3.88
C VAL A 50 26.07 -1.06 3.16
N PRO A 51 27.38 -1.31 3.02
CA PRO A 51 28.25 -0.43 2.26
C PRO A 51 27.80 -0.25 0.81
N PHE A 52 27.99 0.95 0.25
CA PHE A 52 27.60 1.28 -1.13
C PHE A 52 26.10 1.10 -1.42
N VAL A 53 25.26 1.08 -0.39
CA VAL A 53 23.82 1.26 -0.51
C VAL A 53 23.48 2.67 -0.06
N MET A 54 22.64 3.37 -0.82
CA MET A 54 22.14 4.68 -0.43
C MET A 54 21.36 4.52 0.89
N PRO A 55 21.70 5.24 1.97
CA PRO A 55 21.05 5.01 3.25
C PRO A 55 19.67 5.68 3.32
N ALA A 56 18.70 4.97 3.89
CA ALA A 56 17.45 5.57 4.34
C ALA A 56 17.64 6.11 5.76
N ILE A 57 17.39 7.40 5.95
CA ILE A 57 17.58 8.12 7.22
C ILE A 57 16.34 7.93 8.10
N THR A 58 15.18 8.25 7.56
CA THR A 58 13.92 8.21 8.29
C THR A 58 12.75 7.98 7.35
N PHE A 59 11.64 7.58 7.95
CA PHE A 59 10.34 7.55 7.32
C PHE A 59 9.44 8.55 8.04
N ALA A 60 8.90 9.51 7.29
CA ALA A 60 8.13 10.61 7.84
C ALA A 60 6.84 10.81 7.04
N HIS A 61 5.83 11.39 7.69
CA HIS A 61 4.63 11.87 7.02
C HIS A 61 4.65 13.39 7.03
N VAL A 62 4.51 14.00 5.86
CA VAL A 62 4.31 15.45 5.73
C VAL A 62 2.88 15.66 5.27
N GLY A 63 2.03 16.21 6.16
CA GLY A 63 0.59 16.04 6.03
C GLY A 63 0.24 14.55 6.05
N ASP A 64 -0.50 14.09 5.05
CA ASP A 64 -0.94 12.69 4.97
C ASP A 64 -0.13 11.83 3.97
N ARG A 65 0.98 12.37 3.44
CA ARG A 65 1.79 11.68 2.42
C ARG A 65 3.05 11.07 3.06
N PRO A 66 3.34 9.78 2.84
CA PRO A 66 4.53 9.14 3.37
C PRO A 66 5.75 9.51 2.54
N TYR A 67 6.87 9.70 3.21
CA TYR A 67 8.15 9.99 2.61
C TYR A 67 9.25 9.16 3.26
N VAL A 68 10.20 8.73 2.44
CA VAL A 68 11.49 8.25 2.90
C VAL A 68 12.52 9.33 2.68
N ALA A 69 13.24 9.67 3.75
CA ALA A 69 14.35 10.61 3.70
C ALA A 69 15.66 9.87 3.45
N MET A 70 16.48 10.40 2.58
CA MET A 70 17.84 9.94 2.30
C MET A 70 18.77 11.15 2.17
N PRO A 71 20.10 10.98 2.20
CA PRO A 71 21.02 12.08 1.95
C PRO A 71 20.75 12.76 0.59
N ALA A 72 20.88 14.08 0.51
CA ALA A 72 20.82 14.75 -0.79
C ALA A 72 22.08 14.44 -1.59
N VAL A 73 21.92 14.12 -2.87
CA VAL A 73 23.04 13.95 -3.81
C VAL A 73 23.40 15.31 -4.40
N GLU A 74 24.67 15.67 -4.35
CA GLU A 74 25.18 16.98 -4.82
C GLU A 74 26.12 16.82 -6.03
N GLY A 75 26.05 17.76 -6.97
CA GLY A 75 26.91 17.81 -8.16
C GLY A 75 26.17 17.56 -9.49
N ASP A 76 26.87 17.81 -10.60
CA ASP A 76 26.30 17.71 -11.96
C ASP A 76 26.16 16.25 -12.44
N LEU A 77 26.95 15.33 -11.90
CA LEU A 77 26.94 13.90 -12.20
C LEU A 77 26.45 13.12 -10.97
N PHE A 78 25.13 13.11 -10.76
CA PHE A 78 24.51 12.53 -9.57
C PHE A 78 24.12 11.05 -9.71
N SER A 79 24.17 10.50 -10.93
CA SER A 79 23.89 9.08 -11.21
C SER A 79 25.00 8.44 -12.03
N LEU A 80 25.19 7.13 -11.87
CA LEU A 80 26.18 6.36 -12.63
C LEU A 80 25.88 6.42 -14.13
N ARG A 81 24.61 6.53 -14.52
CA ARG A 81 24.22 6.76 -15.92
C ARG A 81 24.90 7.98 -16.51
N GLN A 82 24.86 9.11 -15.80
CA GLN A 82 25.47 10.35 -16.26
C GLN A 82 27.00 10.24 -16.29
N VAL A 83 27.60 9.56 -15.31
CA VAL A 83 29.04 9.31 -15.30
C VAL A 83 29.46 8.49 -16.53
N ILE A 84 28.71 7.44 -16.87
CA ILE A 84 28.92 6.64 -18.10
C ILE A 84 28.77 7.50 -19.35
N ASP A 85 27.72 8.33 -19.44
CA ASP A 85 27.47 9.19 -20.61
C ASP A 85 28.59 10.24 -20.83
N HIS A 86 29.32 10.63 -19.78
CA HIS A 86 30.48 11.54 -19.86
C HIS A 86 31.81 10.82 -20.14
N GLY A 87 31.82 9.49 -20.11
CA GLY A 87 33.01 8.65 -20.21
C GLY A 87 33.66 8.38 -18.87
N VAL A 88 34.26 7.20 -18.74
CA VAL A 88 34.93 6.73 -17.53
C VAL A 88 36.36 6.31 -17.82
N THR A 89 37.23 6.43 -16.83
CA THR A 89 38.56 5.82 -16.85
C THR A 89 38.50 4.35 -16.42
N GLU A 90 39.54 3.59 -16.75
CA GLU A 90 39.64 2.18 -16.33
C GLU A 90 39.61 2.03 -14.80
N SER A 91 40.30 2.92 -14.09
CA SER A 91 40.29 2.95 -12.62
C SER A 91 38.90 3.23 -12.05
N GLU A 92 38.15 4.14 -12.67
CA GLU A 92 36.76 4.44 -12.26
C GLU A 92 35.83 3.28 -12.55
N ALA A 93 35.93 2.67 -13.74
CA ALA A 93 35.12 1.51 -14.11
C ALA A 93 35.33 0.34 -13.13
N VAL A 94 36.58 0.02 -12.78
CA VAL A 94 36.92 -1.00 -11.79
C VAL A 94 36.36 -0.64 -10.41
N THR A 95 36.48 0.62 -10.00
CA THR A 95 35.99 1.09 -8.69
C THR A 95 34.47 1.00 -8.61
N TYR A 96 33.73 1.53 -9.58
CA TYR A 96 32.27 1.51 -9.58
C TYR A 96 31.71 0.08 -9.70
N ALA A 97 32.38 -0.79 -10.46
CA ALA A 97 32.05 -2.22 -10.50
C ALA A 97 32.16 -2.85 -9.10
N PHE A 98 33.26 -2.59 -8.39
CA PHE A 98 33.47 -3.12 -7.05
C PHE A 98 32.40 -2.62 -6.07
N GLU A 99 32.10 -1.32 -6.09
CA GLU A 99 31.15 -0.68 -5.18
C GLU A 99 29.73 -1.24 -5.35
N VAL A 100 29.25 -1.33 -6.60
CA VAL A 100 27.92 -1.89 -6.89
C VAL A 100 27.86 -3.37 -6.50
N ALA A 101 28.86 -4.17 -6.86
CA ALA A 101 28.89 -5.59 -6.50
C ALA A 101 28.92 -5.79 -4.98
N ARG A 102 29.73 -4.99 -4.27
CA ARG A 102 29.86 -5.08 -2.81
C ARG A 102 28.58 -4.66 -2.10
N GLY A 103 27.86 -3.66 -2.61
CA GLY A 103 26.54 -3.28 -2.10
C GLY A 103 25.52 -4.40 -2.26
N LEU A 104 25.41 -4.99 -3.44
CA LEU A 104 24.47 -6.09 -3.71
C LEU A 104 24.80 -7.36 -2.90
N ALA A 105 26.09 -7.71 -2.77
CA ALA A 105 26.53 -8.79 -1.90
C ALA A 105 26.11 -8.56 -0.44
N GLY A 106 26.32 -7.34 0.07
CA GLY A 106 25.92 -7.00 1.44
C GLY A 106 24.41 -7.01 1.64
N CYS A 107 23.61 -6.64 0.63
CA CYS A 107 22.16 -6.76 0.69
C CYS A 107 21.71 -8.22 0.83
N ALA A 108 22.29 -9.12 0.03
CA ALA A 108 21.99 -10.55 0.08
C ALA A 108 22.44 -11.21 1.41
N GLN A 109 23.52 -10.70 2.02
CA GLN A 109 23.96 -11.15 3.35
C GLN A 109 23.04 -10.67 4.48
N GLN A 110 22.51 -9.45 4.38
CA GLN A 110 21.62 -8.87 5.40
C GLN A 110 20.19 -9.42 5.30
N ILE A 111 19.73 -9.68 4.08
CA ILE A 111 18.36 -10.14 3.80
C ILE A 111 18.44 -11.36 2.88
N ASP A 112 18.11 -12.52 3.44
CA ASP A 112 18.11 -13.79 2.70
C ASP A 112 17.15 -13.72 1.50
N GLY A 113 17.65 -14.12 0.32
CA GLY A 113 16.91 -14.07 -0.93
C GLY A 113 16.66 -12.67 -1.50
N PHE A 114 17.37 -11.64 -1.04
CA PHE A 114 17.19 -10.28 -1.55
C PHE A 114 17.47 -10.17 -3.06
N VAL A 115 16.54 -9.54 -3.78
CA VAL A 115 16.67 -9.15 -5.18
C VAL A 115 16.24 -7.69 -5.31
N HIS A 116 17.09 -6.85 -5.89
CA HIS A 116 16.82 -5.45 -6.20
C HIS A 116 15.72 -5.31 -7.25
N GLY A 117 15.78 -6.06 -8.35
CA GLY A 117 14.71 -6.19 -9.34
C GLY A 117 14.60 -5.07 -10.39
N ASP A 118 15.41 -4.01 -10.27
CA ASP A 118 15.48 -2.89 -11.24
C ASP A 118 16.88 -2.27 -11.24
N LEU A 119 17.91 -3.12 -11.26
CA LEU A 119 19.30 -2.66 -11.25
C LEU A 119 19.67 -2.08 -12.62
N LYS A 120 19.96 -0.78 -12.64
CA LYS A 120 20.41 -0.04 -13.84
C LYS A 120 21.23 1.19 -13.43
N PRO A 121 22.07 1.76 -14.34
CA PRO A 121 22.91 2.90 -13.99
C PRO A 121 22.17 4.14 -13.47
N SER A 122 20.90 4.34 -13.82
CA SER A 122 20.10 5.46 -13.30
C SER A 122 19.70 5.29 -11.83
N ASN A 123 19.68 4.05 -11.34
CA ASN A 123 19.32 3.69 -9.97
C ASN A 123 20.57 3.53 -9.08
N VAL A 124 21.75 3.87 -9.60
CA VAL A 124 23.00 3.95 -8.85
C VAL A 124 23.38 5.43 -8.72
N LEU A 125 23.30 5.97 -7.51
CA LEU A 125 23.57 7.38 -7.22
C LEU A 125 25.04 7.60 -6.88
N MET A 126 25.58 8.76 -7.28
CA MET A 126 26.98 9.12 -7.06
C MET A 126 27.10 10.05 -5.86
N VAL A 127 27.72 9.59 -4.78
CA VAL A 127 27.93 10.42 -3.59
C VAL A 127 29.41 10.56 -3.31
N LYS A 128 29.92 11.80 -3.36
CA LYS A 128 31.33 12.14 -3.14
C LYS A 128 32.29 11.27 -3.99
N GLY A 129 31.89 10.97 -5.23
CA GLY A 129 32.70 10.17 -6.17
C GLY A 129 32.56 8.65 -6.02
N HIS A 130 31.62 8.16 -5.22
CA HIS A 130 31.39 6.73 -5.00
C HIS A 130 29.97 6.32 -5.41
N ALA A 131 29.83 5.15 -6.03
CA ALA A 131 28.57 4.59 -6.51
C ALA A 131 27.78 3.94 -5.37
N HIS A 132 26.49 4.30 -5.27
CA HIS A 132 25.57 3.81 -4.24
C HIS A 132 24.29 3.26 -4.87
N VAL A 133 24.00 1.99 -4.63
CA VAL A 133 22.77 1.34 -5.08
C VAL A 133 21.56 1.97 -4.39
N SER A 134 20.53 2.31 -5.15
CA SER A 134 19.33 3.02 -4.68
C SER A 134 18.08 2.57 -5.44
N ASP A 135 16.91 3.07 -5.02
CA ASP A 135 15.61 2.79 -5.64
C ASP A 135 15.13 1.34 -5.50
N PHE A 136 14.70 1.01 -4.28
CA PHE A 136 14.24 -0.33 -3.89
C PHE A 136 12.77 -0.60 -4.22
N GLY A 137 12.15 0.18 -5.11
CA GLY A 137 10.71 0.12 -5.39
C GLY A 137 10.23 -1.21 -5.99
N LEU A 138 11.13 -1.96 -6.64
CA LEU A 138 10.85 -3.29 -7.20
C LEU A 138 11.58 -4.42 -6.45
N SER A 139 12.17 -4.11 -5.29
CA SER A 139 12.90 -5.09 -4.51
C SER A 139 11.98 -6.12 -3.86
N ARG A 140 12.45 -7.37 -3.83
CA ARG A 140 11.66 -8.53 -3.38
C ARG A 140 12.55 -9.60 -2.76
N LEU A 141 11.90 -10.58 -2.14
CA LEU A 141 12.53 -11.81 -1.67
C LEU A 141 12.29 -12.92 -2.70
N ALA A 142 13.34 -13.64 -3.04
CA ALA A 142 13.36 -14.73 -4.01
C ALA A 142 13.99 -15.98 -3.39
N ALA A 143 13.64 -17.17 -3.89
CA ALA A 143 14.17 -18.44 -3.40
C ALA A 143 14.89 -19.21 -4.51
N GLY A 144 15.94 -19.96 -4.16
CA GLY A 144 16.69 -20.77 -5.12
C GLY A 144 17.46 -19.93 -6.14
N THR A 145 17.46 -20.33 -7.40
CA THR A 145 18.20 -19.65 -8.49
C THR A 145 17.70 -18.22 -8.75
N ASP A 146 16.46 -17.90 -8.36
CA ASP A 146 15.89 -16.55 -8.51
C ASP A 146 16.56 -15.51 -7.60
N ALA A 147 17.32 -15.93 -6.57
CA ALA A 147 18.10 -15.03 -5.73
C ALA A 147 19.25 -14.34 -6.49
N ASN A 148 19.68 -14.90 -7.62
CA ASN A 148 20.73 -14.34 -8.47
C ASN A 148 20.17 -13.50 -9.63
N ALA A 149 18.88 -13.11 -9.59
CA ALA A 149 18.21 -12.42 -10.69
C ALA A 149 18.83 -11.04 -11.04
N ASP A 150 19.57 -10.42 -10.13
CA ASP A 150 20.28 -9.16 -10.40
C ASP A 150 21.65 -9.35 -11.08
N ILE A 151 22.22 -10.57 -11.12
CA ILE A 151 23.55 -10.82 -11.70
C ILE A 151 23.57 -10.48 -13.21
N PRO A 152 22.58 -10.86 -14.03
CA PRO A 152 22.54 -10.45 -15.44
C PRO A 152 22.39 -8.94 -15.61
N ALA A 153 21.57 -8.28 -14.77
CA ALA A 153 21.40 -6.83 -14.80
C ALA A 153 22.71 -6.11 -14.42
N TYR A 154 23.45 -6.64 -13.44
CA TYR A 154 24.78 -6.18 -13.07
C TYR A 154 25.78 -6.38 -14.22
N GLY A 155 25.75 -7.52 -14.91
CA GLY A 155 26.56 -7.76 -16.11
C GLY A 155 26.28 -6.75 -17.22
N ALA A 156 25.01 -6.42 -17.48
CA ALA A 156 24.63 -5.39 -18.45
C ALA A 156 25.11 -3.98 -18.05
N LEU A 157 25.10 -3.68 -16.74
CA LEU A 157 25.68 -2.45 -16.19
C LEU A 157 27.20 -2.40 -16.40
N LEU A 158 27.90 -3.52 -16.16
CA LEU A 158 29.34 -3.61 -16.41
C LEU A 158 29.69 -3.40 -17.87
N ARG A 159 28.92 -3.98 -18.81
CA ARG A 159 29.15 -3.74 -20.26
C ARG A 159 29.09 -2.25 -20.57
N GLN A 160 28.06 -1.54 -20.09
CA GLN A 160 27.93 -0.09 -20.28
C GLN A 160 29.12 0.70 -19.69
N LEU A 161 29.62 0.31 -18.50
CA LEU A 161 30.83 0.91 -17.93
C LEU A 161 32.06 0.68 -18.81
N THR A 162 32.27 -0.55 -19.27
CA THR A 162 33.44 -0.89 -20.09
C THR A 162 33.38 -0.29 -21.50
N ASP A 163 32.19 -0.10 -22.06
CA ASP A 163 31.97 0.55 -23.36
C ASP A 163 32.26 2.05 -23.32
N ALA A 164 31.99 2.68 -22.18
CA ALA A 164 32.32 4.09 -21.93
C ALA A 164 33.80 4.32 -21.59
N CYS A 165 34.60 3.26 -21.45
CA CYS A 165 36.01 3.34 -21.13
C CYS A 165 36.88 3.42 -22.39
N ALA A 166 37.61 4.53 -22.56
CA ALA A 166 38.42 4.77 -23.76
C ALA A 166 39.67 3.86 -23.87
N SER A 167 40.19 3.39 -22.74
CA SER A 167 41.30 2.42 -22.64
C SER A 167 40.74 1.11 -22.08
N GLY A 168 40.65 0.08 -22.93
CA GLY A 168 39.87 -1.13 -22.67
C GLY A 168 40.05 -1.78 -21.30
N ALA A 169 38.94 -2.17 -20.68
CA ALA A 169 38.84 -2.93 -19.44
C ALA A 169 38.46 -4.39 -19.76
N GLU A 170 39.31 -5.11 -20.51
CA GLU A 170 38.99 -6.42 -21.11
C GLU A 170 38.63 -7.49 -20.07
N GLU A 171 39.31 -7.52 -18.93
CA GLU A 171 39.01 -8.49 -17.86
C GLU A 171 37.64 -8.22 -17.21
N LEU A 172 37.27 -6.95 -17.09
CA LEU A 172 35.96 -6.51 -16.61
C LEU A 172 34.86 -6.81 -17.62
N ARG A 173 35.16 -6.66 -18.92
CA ARG A 173 34.27 -7.03 -20.01
C ARG A 173 34.03 -8.54 -20.03
N ALA A 174 35.07 -9.34 -19.85
CA ALA A 174 34.94 -10.79 -19.73
C ALA A 174 34.12 -11.22 -18.51
N LEU A 175 34.26 -10.53 -17.37
CA LEU A 175 33.38 -10.74 -16.22
C LEU A 175 31.92 -10.35 -16.54
N ALA A 176 31.71 -9.22 -17.21
CA ALA A 176 30.39 -8.78 -17.65
C ALA A 176 29.71 -9.81 -18.55
N ASP A 177 30.45 -10.37 -19.50
CA ASP A 177 29.97 -11.41 -20.42
C ASP A 177 29.54 -12.67 -19.65
N GLN A 178 30.33 -13.09 -18.67
CA GLN A 178 29.99 -14.24 -17.83
C GLN A 178 28.75 -14.01 -16.95
N CYS A 179 28.56 -12.80 -16.41
CA CYS A 179 27.38 -12.48 -15.60
C CYS A 179 26.07 -12.51 -16.43
N VAL A 180 26.15 -12.33 -17.75
CA VAL A 180 24.99 -12.34 -18.66
C VAL A 180 24.78 -13.72 -19.32
N ALA A 181 25.74 -14.64 -19.20
CA ALA A 181 25.69 -15.95 -19.87
C ALA A 181 24.50 -16.81 -19.40
N ALA A 182 23.70 -17.31 -20.36
CA ALA A 182 22.47 -18.06 -20.09
C ALA A 182 22.69 -19.52 -19.64
N ASP A 183 23.79 -20.16 -20.09
CA ASP A 183 24.05 -21.60 -19.93
C ASP A 183 25.25 -21.92 -18.99
N GLY A 184 25.79 -20.91 -18.30
CA GLY A 184 26.94 -21.02 -17.41
C GLY A 184 26.57 -21.12 -15.92
N ASP A 185 27.53 -21.51 -15.08
CA ASP A 185 27.43 -21.33 -13.63
C ASP A 185 27.50 -19.81 -13.34
N ILE A 186 26.33 -19.18 -13.26
CA ILE A 186 26.19 -17.74 -13.00
C ILE A 186 26.77 -17.48 -11.60
N PRO A 187 27.81 -16.63 -11.47
CA PRO A 187 28.44 -16.39 -10.19
C PRO A 187 27.45 -15.70 -9.24
N ASP A 188 27.54 -16.02 -7.95
CA ASP A 188 26.92 -15.18 -6.92
C ASP A 188 27.71 -13.88 -6.71
N PHE A 189 27.13 -12.93 -5.98
CA PHE A 189 27.77 -11.63 -5.76
C PHE A 189 29.06 -11.74 -4.92
N ASP A 190 29.21 -12.75 -4.06
CA ASP A 190 30.46 -12.96 -3.31
C ASP A 190 31.61 -13.35 -4.25
N CYS A 191 31.34 -14.22 -5.22
CA CYS A 191 32.26 -14.58 -6.30
C CYS A 191 32.58 -13.36 -7.20
N VAL A 192 31.56 -12.59 -7.59
CA VAL A 192 31.75 -11.36 -8.38
C VAL A 192 32.66 -10.37 -7.65
N VAL A 193 32.41 -10.10 -6.36
CA VAL A 193 33.24 -9.20 -5.54
C VAL A 193 34.68 -9.70 -5.51
N GLY A 194 34.92 -10.99 -5.31
CA GLY A 194 36.25 -11.58 -5.32
C GLY A 194 36.99 -11.38 -6.64
N ARG A 195 36.27 -11.50 -7.78
CA ARG A 195 36.85 -11.31 -9.11
C ARG A 195 37.15 -9.86 -9.43
N VAL A 196 36.24 -8.93 -9.13
CA VAL A 196 36.52 -7.49 -9.33
C VAL A 196 37.69 -7.05 -8.45
N THR A 197 37.81 -7.59 -7.23
CA THR A 197 38.97 -7.34 -6.35
C THR A 197 40.28 -7.79 -6.99
N ALA A 198 40.30 -9.00 -7.58
CA ALA A 198 41.49 -9.50 -8.28
C ALA A 198 41.85 -8.65 -9.51
N ILE A 199 40.85 -8.18 -10.28
CA ILE A 199 41.07 -7.28 -11.43
C ILE A 199 41.67 -5.95 -10.95
N ALA A 200 41.16 -5.41 -9.84
CA ALA A 200 41.69 -4.17 -9.27
C ALA A 200 43.15 -4.32 -8.81
N GLU A 201 43.49 -5.44 -8.15
CA GLU A 201 44.87 -5.76 -7.75
C GLU A 201 45.80 -5.88 -8.97
N ALA A 202 45.37 -6.59 -10.02
CA ALA A 202 46.15 -6.75 -11.25
C ALA A 202 46.37 -5.43 -11.99
N SER A 203 45.36 -4.55 -11.96
CA SER A 203 45.37 -3.24 -12.62
C SER A 203 46.00 -2.13 -11.76
N GLY A 204 46.43 -2.43 -10.53
CA GLY A 204 46.98 -1.44 -9.59
C GLY A 204 45.98 -0.40 -9.10
N VAL A 205 44.68 -0.69 -9.20
CA VAL A 205 43.59 0.19 -8.76
C VAL A 205 43.38 -0.02 -7.25
N ALA A 206 43.55 1.05 -6.48
CA ALA A 206 43.31 1.02 -5.05
C ALA A 206 41.80 1.04 -4.77
N LEU A 207 41.25 -0.07 -4.29
CA LEU A 207 39.84 -0.16 -3.98
C LEU A 207 39.47 0.59 -2.69
N PRO A 208 38.26 1.18 -2.65
CA PRO A 208 37.74 1.85 -1.47
C PRO A 208 37.61 0.91 -0.27
N ASP A 209 38.03 1.35 0.92
CA ASP A 209 37.71 0.66 2.18
C ASP A 209 36.23 0.88 2.50
N ALA A 210 35.42 -0.11 2.11
CA ALA A 210 33.97 -0.11 2.25
C ALA A 210 33.51 0.24 3.68
N ARG A 211 34.22 -0.26 4.71
CA ARG A 211 33.83 -0.03 6.10
C ARG A 211 34.08 1.41 6.52
N ARG A 212 35.23 1.95 6.12
CA ARG A 212 35.64 3.32 6.44
C ARG A 212 34.83 4.38 5.70
N LEU A 213 34.37 4.08 4.47
CA LEU A 213 33.58 5.03 3.66
C LEU A 213 32.14 5.13 4.10
N THR A 214 31.49 4.02 4.46
CA THR A 214 30.16 4.04 5.09
C THR A 214 30.19 4.84 6.39
N GLU A 215 31.19 4.59 7.24
CA GLU A 215 31.43 5.34 8.48
C GLU A 215 31.77 6.82 8.25
N MET A 216 32.35 7.22 7.12
CA MET A 216 32.83 8.59 6.89
C MET A 216 31.86 9.48 6.10
N HIS A 217 31.10 8.91 5.14
CA HIS A 217 30.27 9.69 4.22
C HIS A 217 28.84 9.93 4.70
N PHE A 218 28.25 8.96 5.40
CA PHE A 218 26.87 9.05 5.85
C PHE A 218 26.73 8.89 7.35
N PHE A 219 27.53 8.03 7.97
CA PHE A 219 27.40 7.71 9.40
C PHE A 219 28.45 8.38 10.31
N GLY A 220 29.30 9.24 9.74
CA GLY A 220 30.33 9.97 10.49
C GLY A 220 29.75 11.01 11.44
N SER A 221 28.47 11.34 11.28
CA SER A 221 27.65 11.98 12.29
C SER A 221 26.76 10.94 12.95
N LEU A 222 27.03 10.63 14.22
CA LEU A 222 26.15 9.89 15.14
C LEU A 222 24.69 10.40 15.16
N LEU A 223 24.43 11.56 14.56
CA LEU A 223 23.15 12.21 14.36
C LEU A 223 22.08 11.29 13.72
N TRP A 224 22.43 10.39 12.80
CA TRP A 224 21.43 9.62 12.04
C TRP A 224 20.94 8.36 12.72
N LEU A 225 21.77 7.73 13.55
CA LEU A 225 21.40 6.47 14.22
C LEU A 225 20.21 6.65 15.18
N PRO A 226 20.08 7.74 15.97
CA PRO A 226 18.89 8.01 16.77
C PRO A 226 17.61 8.22 15.94
N ILE A 227 17.72 8.88 14.79
CA ILE A 227 16.58 9.14 13.90
C ILE A 227 16.11 7.82 13.26
N ARG A 228 17.05 7.04 12.74
CA ARG A 228 16.82 5.69 12.24
C ARG A 228 16.17 4.78 13.28
N LEU A 229 16.70 4.79 14.51
CA LEU A 229 16.16 4.01 15.62
C LEU A 229 14.70 4.34 15.90
N THR A 230 14.35 5.62 15.89
CA THR A 230 12.96 6.09 16.05
C THR A 230 12.07 5.53 14.95
N ALA A 231 12.53 5.58 13.70
CA ALA A 231 11.79 5.04 12.55
C ALA A 231 11.61 3.51 12.61
N LEU A 232 12.64 2.75 13.04
CA LEU A 232 12.55 1.29 13.18
C LEU A 232 11.53 0.87 14.25
N VAL A 233 11.49 1.57 15.39
CA VAL A 233 10.47 1.34 16.42
C VAL A 233 9.07 1.63 15.88
N ALA A 234 8.89 2.71 15.12
CA ALA A 234 7.61 3.03 14.49
C ALA A 234 7.17 1.97 13.45
N LEU A 235 8.13 1.38 12.74
CA LEU A 235 7.91 0.26 11.81
C LEU A 235 7.71 -1.09 12.51
N LYS A 236 7.84 -1.16 13.84
CA LYS A 236 7.77 -2.37 14.67
C LYS A 236 8.91 -3.37 14.40
N GLU A 237 10.03 -2.89 13.88
CA GLU A 237 11.24 -3.66 13.60
C GLU A 237 12.17 -3.65 14.83
N TYR A 238 11.75 -4.31 15.91
CA TYR A 238 12.37 -4.15 17.23
C TYR A 238 13.78 -4.75 17.32
N GLU A 239 14.05 -5.88 16.66
CA GLU A 239 15.37 -6.50 16.63
C GLU A 239 16.41 -5.58 15.96
N LEU A 240 16.06 -4.97 14.84
CA LEU A 240 16.92 -4.02 14.13
C LEU A 240 17.07 -2.71 14.90
N ALA A 241 16.03 -2.30 15.63
CA ALA A 241 16.12 -1.18 16.57
C ALA A 241 17.16 -1.47 17.67
N LEU A 242 17.20 -2.69 18.22
CA LEU A 242 18.25 -3.08 19.18
C LEU A 242 19.64 -3.00 18.56
N GLU A 243 19.84 -3.58 17.38
CA GLU A 243 21.13 -3.55 16.66
C GLU A 243 21.60 -2.11 16.40
N THR A 244 20.69 -1.25 15.92
CA THR A 244 20.97 0.16 15.65
C THR A 244 21.34 0.91 16.93
N ALA A 245 20.66 0.64 18.04
CA ALA A 245 20.97 1.23 19.34
C ALA A 245 22.31 0.74 19.91
N GLU A 246 22.67 -0.52 19.68
CA GLU A 246 23.95 -1.12 20.09
C GLU A 246 25.13 -0.54 19.32
N ALA A 247 24.93 -0.17 18.05
CA ALA A 247 25.93 0.51 17.23
C ALA A 247 26.25 1.94 17.74
N ILE A 248 25.36 2.56 18.53
CA ILE A 248 25.63 3.85 19.18
C ILE A 248 26.43 3.61 20.47
N PRO A 249 27.65 4.15 20.60
CA PRO A 249 28.43 4.08 21.83
C PRO A 249 27.64 4.59 23.03
N GLU A 250 27.69 3.86 24.14
CA GLU A 250 26.92 4.18 25.35
C GLU A 250 27.03 5.64 25.83
N PRO A 251 28.22 6.28 25.83
CA PRO A 251 28.37 7.68 26.23
C PRO A 251 27.65 8.69 25.33
N GLU A 252 27.30 8.29 24.11
CA GLU A 252 26.68 9.13 23.09
C GLU A 252 25.17 8.89 22.98
N ARG A 253 24.62 7.95 23.77
CA ARG A 253 23.19 7.65 23.78
C ARG A 253 22.42 8.73 24.54
N THR A 254 21.62 9.47 23.79
CA THR A 254 20.69 10.48 24.33
C THR A 254 19.50 9.84 25.04
N ALA A 255 18.70 10.64 25.75
CA ALA A 255 17.46 10.16 26.35
C ALA A 255 16.49 9.55 25.33
N GLN A 256 16.48 10.06 24.09
CA GLN A 256 15.67 9.51 23.00
C GLN A 256 16.15 8.12 22.58
N VAL A 257 17.47 7.89 22.52
CA VAL A 257 18.01 6.56 22.21
C VAL A 257 17.63 5.55 23.29
N TRP A 258 17.79 5.93 24.56
CA TRP A 258 17.41 5.07 25.69
C TRP A 258 15.90 4.79 25.75
N LEU A 259 15.05 5.77 25.43
CA LEU A 259 13.61 5.57 25.31
C LEU A 259 13.27 4.51 24.27
N HIS A 260 13.77 4.65 23.04
CA HIS A 260 13.45 3.73 21.95
C HIS A 260 14.06 2.33 22.16
N LEU A 261 15.26 2.26 22.75
CA LEU A 261 15.84 0.99 23.19
C LEU A 261 14.95 0.32 24.25
N GLY A 262 14.44 1.08 25.22
CA GLY A 262 13.49 0.57 26.21
C GLY A 262 12.20 0.04 25.59
N ILE A 263 11.62 0.77 24.63
CA ILE A 263 10.42 0.34 23.91
C ILE A 263 10.69 -0.97 23.16
N ALA A 264 11.81 -1.05 22.41
CA ALA A 264 12.18 -2.27 21.70
C ALA A 264 12.37 -3.47 22.65
N GLN A 265 13.02 -3.28 23.80
CA GLN A 265 13.16 -4.35 24.81
C GLN A 265 11.79 -4.78 25.38
N ALA A 266 10.89 -3.83 25.68
CA ALA A 266 9.55 -4.13 26.20
C ALA A 266 8.72 -4.93 25.19
N MET A 267 8.73 -4.52 23.92
CA MET A 267 8.00 -5.22 22.85
C MET A 267 8.53 -6.64 22.58
N LEU A 268 9.80 -6.91 22.94
CA LEU A 268 10.41 -8.25 22.93
C LEU A 268 10.21 -9.03 24.25
N GLY A 269 9.35 -8.54 25.15
CA GLY A 269 9.01 -9.17 26.43
C GLY A 269 10.09 -9.03 27.51
N ARG A 270 11.09 -8.18 27.33
CA ARG A 270 12.24 -8.01 28.24
C ARG A 270 12.04 -6.80 29.15
N GLU A 271 10.96 -6.82 29.92
CA GLU A 271 10.48 -5.68 30.71
C GLU A 271 11.50 -5.12 31.71
N GLN A 272 12.27 -5.98 32.38
CA GLN A 272 13.29 -5.53 33.33
C GLN A 272 14.40 -4.71 32.66
N LYS A 273 14.82 -5.11 31.44
CA LYS A 273 15.80 -4.36 30.65
C LYS A 273 15.21 -3.04 30.14
N ALA A 274 13.92 -3.04 29.81
CA ALA A 274 13.23 -1.81 29.43
C ALA A 274 13.26 -0.79 30.58
N LEU A 275 12.99 -1.21 31.81
CA LEU A 275 13.08 -0.34 32.99
C LEU A 275 14.48 0.26 33.19
N GLU A 276 15.54 -0.53 33.02
CA GLU A 276 16.93 -0.03 33.08
C GLU A 276 17.22 1.03 32.01
N CYS A 277 16.64 0.87 30.81
CA CYS A 277 16.76 1.86 29.75
C CYS A 277 16.02 3.15 30.12
N TYR A 278 14.81 3.05 30.68
CA TYR A 278 14.06 4.21 31.14
C TYR A 278 14.75 4.94 32.30
N ASP A 279 15.37 4.22 33.24
CA ASP A 279 16.18 4.80 34.31
C ASP A 279 17.33 5.66 33.74
N ARG A 280 18.00 5.17 32.70
CA ARG A 280 19.07 5.90 32.01
C ARG A 280 18.54 7.09 31.22
N ALA A 281 17.37 6.98 30.58
CA ALA A 281 16.74 8.09 29.86
C ALA A 281 16.36 9.25 30.79
N GLU A 282 15.94 8.98 32.03
CA GLU A 282 15.45 10.00 32.95
C GLU A 282 16.52 10.94 33.49
N VAL A 283 17.74 10.42 33.69
CA VAL A 283 18.87 11.18 34.24
C VAL A 283 19.58 12.06 33.20
N LEU A 284 19.23 11.90 31.93
CA LEU A 284 19.79 12.67 30.82
C LEU A 284 18.93 13.91 30.50
N PRO A 285 19.52 14.94 29.85
CA PRO A 285 18.77 16.02 29.23
C PRO A 285 17.73 15.43 28.26
N ARG A 286 16.50 15.95 28.34
CA ARG A 286 15.33 15.45 27.59
C ARG A 286 14.66 16.59 26.85
N GLU A 287 14.41 16.39 25.56
CA GLU A 287 13.56 17.27 24.76
C GLU A 287 12.10 17.26 25.28
N PRO A 288 11.35 18.37 25.08
CA PRO A 288 9.91 18.40 25.32
C PRO A 288 9.25 17.27 24.52
N GLY A 289 8.58 16.34 25.20
CA GLY A 289 7.99 15.17 24.54
C GLY A 289 8.52 13.83 25.02
N ILE A 290 9.83 13.75 25.28
CA ILE A 290 10.48 12.48 25.66
C ILE A 290 10.13 12.09 27.09
N ALA A 291 9.99 13.07 27.98
CA ALA A 291 9.74 12.81 29.40
C ALA A 291 8.45 12.03 29.67
N TRP A 292 7.35 12.36 28.98
CA TRP A 292 6.08 11.66 29.16
C TRP A 292 6.06 10.30 28.49
N GLN A 293 6.77 10.12 27.36
CA GLN A 293 6.91 8.82 26.71
C GLN A 293 7.69 7.85 27.60
N VAL A 294 8.79 8.29 28.20
CA VAL A 294 9.53 7.50 29.19
C VAL A 294 8.62 7.12 30.35
N ALA A 295 7.87 8.08 30.89
CA ALA A 295 6.98 7.82 32.01
C ALA A 295 5.84 6.84 31.67
N ALA A 296 5.22 7.00 30.50
CA ALA A 296 4.14 6.14 30.02
C ALA A 296 4.62 4.69 29.83
N ASN A 297 5.74 4.50 29.13
CA ASN A 297 6.28 3.18 28.84
C ASN A 297 6.84 2.50 30.08
N ARG A 298 7.51 3.24 30.98
CA ARG A 298 7.96 2.73 32.28
C ARG A 298 6.80 2.19 33.10
N ALA A 299 5.70 2.94 33.18
CA ALA A 299 4.53 2.54 33.94
C ALA A 299 3.87 1.26 33.38
N LEU A 300 3.87 1.09 32.05
CA LEU A 300 3.41 -0.15 31.40
C LEU A 300 4.33 -1.33 31.73
N SER A 301 5.64 -1.18 31.64
CA SER A 301 6.60 -2.24 32.02
C SER A 301 6.49 -2.63 33.50
N LEU A 302 6.31 -1.65 34.40
CA LEU A 302 6.05 -1.94 35.83
C LEU A 302 4.73 -2.70 36.03
N LYS A 303 3.69 -2.36 35.28
CA LYS A 303 2.41 -3.08 35.30
C LYS A 303 2.57 -4.52 34.82
N HIS A 304 3.31 -4.77 33.74
CA HIS A 304 3.57 -6.13 33.23
C HIS A 304 4.38 -6.99 34.21
N LEU A 305 5.20 -6.37 35.06
CA LEU A 305 5.93 -7.03 36.14
C LEU A 305 5.13 -7.15 37.45
N ASP A 306 3.84 -6.80 37.46
CA ASP A 306 2.96 -6.78 38.64
C ASP A 306 3.45 -5.87 39.78
N ARG A 307 4.24 -4.83 39.46
CA ARG A 307 4.77 -3.84 40.41
C ARG A 307 3.86 -2.61 40.47
N LEU A 308 2.59 -2.84 40.76
CA LEU A 308 1.51 -1.85 40.61
C LEU A 308 1.68 -0.63 41.54
N ASP A 309 2.07 -0.83 42.80
CA ASP A 309 2.26 0.26 43.77
C ASP A 309 3.36 1.24 43.33
N GLU A 310 4.46 0.71 42.79
CA GLU A 310 5.56 1.53 42.25
C GLU A 310 5.11 2.32 41.03
N ALA A 311 4.33 1.69 40.14
CA ALA A 311 3.80 2.35 38.94
C ALA A 311 2.85 3.51 39.30
N VAL A 312 1.97 3.32 40.30
CA VAL A 312 1.09 4.38 40.81
C VAL A 312 1.90 5.51 41.42
N ALA A 313 2.82 5.20 42.34
CA ALA A 313 3.63 6.19 43.04
C ALA A 313 4.43 7.08 42.07
N TYR A 314 4.88 6.48 40.97
CA TYR A 314 5.62 7.18 39.91
C TYR A 314 4.70 8.02 39.00
N LEU A 315 3.58 7.46 38.52
CA LEU A 315 2.77 8.08 37.46
C LEU A 315 1.75 9.11 37.98
N GLU A 316 1.23 8.94 39.19
CA GLU A 316 0.22 9.84 39.78
C GLU A 316 0.67 11.33 39.89
N PRO A 317 1.88 11.67 40.37
CA PRO A 317 2.32 13.06 40.38
C PRO A 317 2.49 13.64 38.97
N LEU A 318 2.93 12.83 38.00
CA LEU A 318 3.12 13.27 36.61
C LEU A 318 1.78 13.60 35.94
N VAL A 319 0.75 12.77 36.12
CA VAL A 319 -0.61 13.06 35.61
C VAL A 319 -1.18 14.37 36.20
N ARG A 320 -0.84 14.69 37.47
CA ARG A 320 -1.29 15.94 38.09
C ARG A 320 -0.66 17.18 37.46
N GLN A 321 0.59 17.08 37.00
CA GLN A 321 1.40 18.19 36.50
C GLN A 321 1.36 18.32 34.96
N ALA A 322 1.03 17.25 34.24
CA ALA A 322 0.99 17.24 32.78
C ALA A 322 -0.10 18.16 32.22
N GLU A 323 0.22 18.79 31.10
CA GLU A 323 -0.71 19.53 30.24
C GLU A 323 -1.31 18.61 29.16
N GLU A 324 -2.43 19.01 28.55
CA GLU A 324 -3.06 18.24 27.47
C GLU A 324 -2.27 18.36 26.15
N PRO A 325 -2.26 17.32 25.29
CA PRO A 325 -2.98 16.03 25.40
C PRO A 325 -2.23 14.95 26.22
N MET A 326 -1.04 15.24 26.72
CA MET A 326 -0.18 14.26 27.41
C MET A 326 -0.80 13.77 28.73
N ALA A 327 -1.53 14.64 29.43
CA ALA A 327 -2.23 14.30 30.66
C ALA A 327 -3.25 13.17 30.46
N THR A 328 -4.03 13.19 29.37
CA THR A 328 -4.98 12.13 29.02
C THR A 328 -4.28 10.79 28.79
N ASN A 329 -3.22 10.75 28.00
CA ASN A 329 -2.47 9.51 27.72
C ASN A 329 -1.87 8.88 28.99
N LEU A 330 -1.26 9.69 29.86
CA LEU A 330 -0.74 9.20 31.13
C LEU A 330 -1.86 8.75 32.07
N ALA A 331 -3.02 9.42 32.05
CA ALA A 331 -4.16 9.05 32.87
C ALA A 331 -4.80 7.72 32.45
N VAL A 332 -4.81 7.38 31.16
CA VAL A 332 -5.24 6.06 30.66
C VAL A 332 -4.39 4.95 31.25
N ASN A 333 -3.06 5.13 31.26
CA ASN A 333 -2.14 4.18 31.86
C ASN A 333 -2.34 4.08 33.38
N LEU A 334 -2.45 5.21 34.09
CA LEU A 334 -2.70 5.24 35.53
C LEU A 334 -4.01 4.56 35.92
N ALA A 335 -5.08 4.85 35.21
CA ALA A 335 -6.37 4.20 35.41
C ALA A 335 -6.30 2.69 35.13
N GLY A 336 -5.58 2.27 34.09
CA GLY A 336 -5.31 0.85 33.81
C GLY A 336 -4.52 0.14 34.92
N ILE A 337 -3.61 0.85 35.60
CA ILE A 337 -2.86 0.33 36.76
C ILE A 337 -3.79 0.21 37.97
N HIS A 338 -4.63 1.22 38.25
CA HIS A 338 -5.61 1.14 39.33
C HIS A 338 -6.63 0.01 39.14
N LEU A 339 -7.07 -0.23 37.89
CA LEU A 339 -7.92 -1.38 37.58
C LEU A 339 -7.21 -2.70 37.86
N ALA A 340 -5.95 -2.85 37.44
CA ALA A 340 -5.15 -4.05 37.73
C ALA A 340 -4.96 -4.27 39.24
N ALA A 341 -4.87 -3.18 40.01
CA ALA A 341 -4.77 -3.22 41.47
C ALA A 341 -6.13 -3.44 42.18
N GLY A 342 -7.24 -3.52 41.44
CA GLY A 342 -8.60 -3.61 42.00
C GLY A 342 -9.10 -2.32 42.67
N ASP A 343 -8.40 -1.19 42.55
CA ASP A 343 -8.78 0.10 43.13
C ASP A 343 -9.71 0.88 42.18
N LEU A 344 -10.92 0.34 42.04
CA LEU A 344 -11.99 0.90 41.22
C LEU A 344 -12.28 2.37 41.57
N ARG A 345 -12.30 2.72 42.86
CA ARG A 345 -12.58 4.10 43.30
C ARG A 345 -11.57 5.10 42.76
N ARG A 346 -10.27 4.78 42.82
CA ARG A 346 -9.24 5.68 42.27
C ARG A 346 -9.26 5.72 40.75
N ALA A 347 -9.50 4.58 40.08
CA ALA A 347 -9.70 4.56 38.63
C ALA A 347 -10.83 5.52 38.19
N SER A 348 -11.99 5.48 38.86
CA SER A 348 -13.11 6.39 38.59
C SER A 348 -12.76 7.86 38.83
N ALA A 349 -12.02 8.16 39.89
CA ALA A 349 -11.58 9.51 40.19
C ALA A 349 -10.63 10.07 39.11
N VAL A 350 -9.79 9.21 38.52
CA VAL A 350 -8.90 9.57 37.40
C VAL A 350 -9.74 9.86 36.15
N ALA A 351 -10.59 8.94 35.68
CA ALA A 351 -11.40 9.16 34.47
C ALA A 351 -12.29 10.41 34.58
N ALA A 352 -12.98 10.58 35.71
CA ALA A 352 -13.85 11.73 35.91
C ALA A 352 -13.08 13.07 35.87
N ARG A 353 -11.80 13.09 36.30
CA ARG A 353 -10.96 14.29 36.21
C ARG A 353 -10.58 14.60 34.77
N VAL A 354 -10.20 13.58 34.00
CA VAL A 354 -9.76 13.75 32.60
C VAL A 354 -10.92 14.21 31.73
N VAL A 355 -12.09 13.56 31.82
CA VAL A 355 -13.30 13.97 31.10
C VAL A 355 -13.71 15.41 31.43
N ARG A 356 -13.58 15.84 32.69
CA ARG A 356 -13.86 17.24 33.07
C ARG A 356 -12.87 18.24 32.50
N ARG A 357 -11.61 17.85 32.31
CA ARG A 357 -10.58 18.72 31.72
C ARG A 357 -10.74 18.83 30.20
N ASN A 358 -11.05 17.71 29.55
CA ASN A 358 -11.23 17.67 28.10
C ASN A 358 -12.49 16.85 27.71
N PRO A 359 -13.67 17.49 27.68
CA PRO A 359 -14.92 16.80 27.37
C PRO A 359 -15.09 16.48 25.87
N GLN A 360 -14.22 16.97 24.99
CA GLN A 360 -14.28 16.75 23.54
C GLN A 360 -13.29 15.68 23.07
N ASP A 361 -12.53 15.08 23.98
CA ASP A 361 -11.56 14.05 23.64
C ASP A 361 -12.19 12.64 23.71
N PRO A 362 -12.19 11.87 22.60
CA PRO A 362 -12.80 10.54 22.56
C PRO A 362 -12.10 9.55 23.51
N LEU A 363 -10.78 9.65 23.65
CA LEU A 363 -9.98 8.77 24.52
C LEU A 363 -10.40 8.88 25.99
N SER A 364 -10.67 10.10 26.46
CA SER A 364 -11.18 10.38 27.80
C SER A 364 -12.51 9.70 28.09
N HIS A 365 -13.44 9.75 27.13
CA HIS A 365 -14.76 9.11 27.26
C HIS A 365 -14.66 7.59 27.16
N ARG A 366 -13.80 7.05 26.30
CA ARG A 366 -13.55 5.61 26.24
C ARG A 366 -12.94 5.09 27.54
N LEU A 367 -12.02 5.84 28.13
CA LEU A 367 -11.47 5.51 29.44
C LEU A 367 -12.57 5.47 30.51
N ALA A 368 -13.44 6.48 30.53
CA ALA A 368 -14.57 6.52 31.45
C ALA A 368 -15.53 5.34 31.23
N ALA A 369 -15.81 4.99 29.97
CA ALA A 369 -16.65 3.84 29.63
C ALA A 369 -16.12 2.54 30.24
N ARG A 370 -14.83 2.24 30.03
CA ARG A 370 -14.18 1.05 30.57
C ARG A 370 -14.22 1.00 32.10
N ILE A 371 -14.04 2.15 32.77
CA ILE A 371 -14.05 2.22 34.23
C ILE A 371 -15.46 2.09 34.80
N HIS A 372 -16.45 2.74 34.20
CA HIS A 372 -17.86 2.60 34.61
C HIS A 372 -18.33 1.16 34.42
N GLU A 373 -17.91 0.50 33.34
CA GLU A 373 -18.23 -0.91 33.10
C GLU A 373 -17.60 -1.81 34.17
N ALA A 374 -16.36 -1.54 34.58
CA ALA A 374 -15.72 -2.23 35.70
C ALA A 374 -16.40 -1.94 37.07
N HIS A 375 -17.21 -0.89 37.18
CA HIS A 375 -18.06 -0.60 38.34
C HIS A 375 -19.48 -1.17 38.23
N GLU A 376 -19.78 -1.87 37.13
CA GLU A 376 -21.14 -2.32 36.80
C GLU A 376 -22.15 -1.17 36.67
N ASP A 377 -21.67 0.07 36.48
CA ASP A 377 -22.52 1.22 36.11
C ASP A 377 -22.71 1.24 34.59
N HIS A 378 -23.47 0.26 34.11
CA HIS A 378 -23.69 0.06 32.68
C HIS A 378 -24.34 1.27 32.00
N ALA A 379 -25.14 2.06 32.74
CA ALA A 379 -25.75 3.28 32.21
C ALA A 379 -24.70 4.35 31.91
N ALA A 380 -23.77 4.59 32.84
CA ALA A 380 -22.67 5.52 32.63
C ALA A 380 -21.64 4.99 31.62
N ALA A 381 -21.41 3.67 31.60
CA ALA A 381 -20.55 3.01 30.64
C ALA A 381 -21.06 3.22 29.20
N LEU A 382 -22.33 2.88 28.96
CA LEU A 382 -22.97 3.03 27.65
C LEU A 382 -22.96 4.48 27.17
N ARG A 383 -23.30 5.46 28.03
CA ARG A 383 -23.22 6.89 27.70
C ARG A 383 -21.82 7.32 27.27
N SER A 384 -20.82 6.89 28.02
CA SER A 384 -19.42 7.28 27.78
C SER A 384 -18.89 6.63 26.50
N ALA A 385 -19.21 5.36 26.25
CA ALA A 385 -18.81 4.66 25.02
C ALA A 385 -19.48 5.27 23.78
N LEU A 386 -20.78 5.56 23.85
CA LEU A 386 -21.49 6.25 22.79
C LEU A 386 -20.91 7.64 22.49
N THR A 387 -20.54 8.39 23.53
CA THR A 387 -19.88 9.70 23.37
C THR A 387 -18.50 9.55 22.74
N ALA A 388 -17.73 8.53 23.15
CA ALA A 388 -16.42 8.23 22.56
C ALA A 388 -16.54 7.89 21.06
N THR A 389 -17.49 7.04 20.68
CA THR A 389 -17.75 6.69 19.27
C THR A 389 -18.22 7.90 18.46
N ALA A 390 -19.04 8.79 19.05
CA ALA A 390 -19.50 10.00 18.37
C ALA A 390 -18.36 11.02 18.15
N LEU A 391 -17.44 11.15 19.11
CA LEU A 391 -16.30 12.06 19.03
C LEU A 391 -15.14 11.49 18.19
N GLY A 392 -14.97 10.17 18.17
CA GLY A 392 -13.90 9.45 17.49
C GLY A 392 -14.40 8.21 16.75
N PRO A 393 -15.19 8.37 15.67
CA PRO A 393 -15.79 7.25 14.94
C PRO A 393 -14.79 6.45 14.10
N LEU A 394 -13.55 6.94 13.95
CA LEU A 394 -12.49 6.27 13.19
C LEU A 394 -11.54 5.43 14.04
N GLU A 395 -11.77 5.37 15.35
CA GLU A 395 -10.95 4.58 16.25
C GLU A 395 -11.66 3.27 16.56
N ALA A 396 -11.11 2.14 16.09
CA ALA A 396 -11.64 0.81 16.37
C ALA A 396 -11.91 0.59 17.86
N ALA A 397 -10.98 1.05 18.71
CA ALA A 397 -11.08 0.94 20.16
C ALA A 397 -12.36 1.58 20.75
N ASN A 398 -12.93 2.62 20.12
CA ASN A 398 -14.18 3.24 20.58
C ASN A 398 -15.39 2.36 20.25
N HIS A 399 -15.43 1.77 19.05
CA HIS A 399 -16.45 0.81 18.66
C HIS A 399 -16.35 -0.51 19.41
N GLU A 400 -15.13 -1.01 19.65
CA GLU A 400 -14.88 -2.19 20.48
C GLU A 400 -15.41 -2.01 21.90
N ALA A 401 -15.11 -0.86 22.53
CA ALA A 401 -15.62 -0.54 23.87
C ALA A 401 -17.16 -0.49 23.91
N LEU A 402 -17.81 0.13 22.91
CA LEU A 402 -19.27 0.17 22.81
C LEU A 402 -19.85 -1.23 22.57
N SER A 403 -19.23 -2.02 21.70
CA SER A 403 -19.64 -3.39 21.39
C SER A 403 -19.58 -4.28 22.62
N GLU A 404 -18.48 -4.20 23.38
CA GLU A 404 -18.31 -4.97 24.62
C GLU A 404 -19.41 -4.67 25.64
N ILE A 405 -19.75 -3.39 25.83
CA ILE A 405 -20.82 -2.95 26.73
C ILE A 405 -22.19 -3.45 26.25
N LEU A 406 -22.49 -3.34 24.94
CA LEU A 406 -23.74 -3.85 24.38
C LEU A 406 -23.86 -5.37 24.54
N LEU A 407 -22.77 -6.12 24.34
CA LEU A 407 -22.73 -7.56 24.58
C LEU A 407 -22.91 -7.91 26.06
N ASN A 408 -22.30 -7.15 26.98
CA ASN A 408 -22.51 -7.34 28.43
C ASN A 408 -23.96 -7.11 28.84
N LEU A 409 -24.64 -6.18 28.16
CA LEU A 409 -26.07 -5.91 28.31
C LEU A 409 -26.99 -6.92 27.60
N GLY A 410 -26.44 -7.84 26.80
CA GLY A 410 -27.20 -8.84 26.05
C GLY A 410 -27.82 -8.33 24.74
N GLU A 411 -27.51 -7.10 24.32
CA GLU A 411 -28.03 -6.48 23.09
C GLU A 411 -27.20 -6.89 21.85
N VAL A 412 -27.20 -8.19 21.54
CA VAL A 412 -26.36 -8.72 20.46
C VAL A 412 -26.73 -8.11 19.10
N GLY A 413 -28.02 -7.91 18.83
CA GLY A 413 -28.47 -7.33 17.56
C GLY A 413 -27.97 -5.92 17.32
N ARG A 414 -27.69 -5.16 18.40
CA ARG A 414 -27.09 -3.82 18.33
C ARG A 414 -25.58 -3.84 18.36
N ALA A 415 -25.00 -4.83 19.05
CA ALA A 415 -23.56 -5.01 19.09
C ALA A 415 -23.01 -5.39 17.72
N VAL A 416 -23.67 -6.27 16.96
CA VAL A 416 -23.15 -6.79 15.67
C VAL A 416 -22.79 -5.69 14.66
N PRO A 417 -23.65 -4.70 14.37
CA PRO A 417 -23.29 -3.58 13.49
C PRO A 417 -22.13 -2.71 14.03
N VAL A 418 -21.99 -2.62 15.35
CA VAL A 418 -20.90 -1.86 15.99
C VAL A 418 -19.59 -2.66 15.94
N ILE A 419 -19.63 -3.98 16.09
CA ILE A 419 -18.48 -4.88 15.89
C ILE A 419 -18.02 -4.82 14.43
N GLU A 420 -18.97 -4.85 13.49
CA GLU A 420 -18.66 -4.65 12.08
C GLU A 420 -17.99 -3.30 11.84
N SER A 421 -18.50 -2.23 12.46
CA SER A 421 -17.89 -0.90 12.40
C SER A 421 -16.46 -0.89 12.99
N ALA A 422 -16.22 -1.60 14.10
CA ALA A 422 -14.89 -1.76 14.68
C ALA A 422 -13.91 -2.43 13.71
N PHE A 423 -14.32 -3.52 13.06
CA PHE A 423 -13.51 -4.26 12.09
C PHE A 423 -13.35 -3.53 10.75
N THR A 424 -14.22 -2.56 10.45
CA THR A 424 -14.13 -1.71 9.25
C THR A 424 -13.16 -0.54 9.43
N VAL A 425 -12.75 -0.21 10.67
CA VAL A 425 -11.77 0.85 10.98
C VAL A 425 -10.48 0.33 11.65
N GLY A 426 -10.21 -0.96 11.54
CA GLY A 426 -8.93 -1.60 11.81
C GLY A 426 -8.92 -2.49 13.06
N GLY A 427 -10.09 -2.75 13.64
CA GLY A 427 -10.27 -3.60 14.81
C GLY A 427 -9.96 -5.06 14.49
N THR A 428 -9.28 -5.73 15.42
CA THR A 428 -8.92 -7.15 15.28
C THR A 428 -9.33 -7.99 16.48
N ASP A 429 -10.20 -7.45 17.35
CA ASP A 429 -10.74 -8.19 18.49
C ASP A 429 -11.84 -9.19 18.08
N PHE A 430 -11.42 -10.31 17.51
CA PHE A 430 -12.30 -11.44 17.20
C PHE A 430 -12.99 -12.05 18.44
N GLY A 431 -12.52 -11.72 19.65
CA GLY A 431 -13.18 -12.10 20.90
C GLY A 431 -14.60 -11.54 21.02
N LEU A 432 -14.87 -10.37 20.42
CA LEU A 432 -16.20 -9.78 20.34
C LEU A 432 -17.17 -10.65 19.53
N LEU A 433 -16.71 -11.26 18.42
CA LEU A 433 -17.53 -12.18 17.62
C LEU A 433 -17.81 -13.48 18.37
N VAL A 434 -16.81 -14.05 19.05
CA VAL A 434 -17.00 -15.26 19.88
C VAL A 434 -18.06 -15.01 20.93
N LYS A 435 -17.99 -13.87 21.62
CA LYS A 435 -18.93 -13.47 22.67
C LYS A 435 -20.33 -13.22 22.10
N ALA A 436 -20.44 -12.49 20.98
CA ALA A 436 -21.70 -12.27 20.28
C ALA A 436 -22.37 -13.58 19.85
N LEU A 437 -21.59 -14.51 19.28
CA LEU A 437 -22.09 -15.80 18.82
C LEU A 437 -22.55 -16.68 20.00
N ALA A 438 -21.81 -16.69 21.09
CA ALA A 438 -22.17 -17.42 22.30
C ALA A 438 -23.48 -16.89 22.91
N ILE A 439 -23.64 -15.56 23.00
CA ILE A 439 -24.87 -14.94 23.54
C ILE A 439 -26.06 -15.23 22.61
N ALA A 440 -25.92 -15.04 21.30
CA ALA A 440 -27.00 -15.31 20.34
C ALA A 440 -27.43 -16.79 20.36
N THR A 441 -26.49 -17.71 20.59
CA THR A 441 -26.77 -19.14 20.77
C THR A 441 -27.59 -19.42 22.03
N ILE A 442 -27.27 -18.75 23.15
CA ILE A 442 -28.06 -18.86 24.39
C ILE A 442 -29.46 -18.26 24.23
N GLN A 443 -29.57 -17.12 23.55
CA GLN A 443 -30.83 -16.43 23.31
C GLN A 443 -31.71 -17.16 22.27
N GLY A 444 -31.13 -18.07 21.49
CA GLY A 444 -31.84 -18.82 20.45
C GLY A 444 -32.12 -18.01 19.18
N ASP A 445 -31.44 -16.87 18.98
CA ASP A 445 -31.64 -16.03 17.81
C ASP A 445 -30.84 -16.57 16.61
N ASP A 446 -31.50 -17.36 15.75
CA ASP A 446 -30.88 -17.94 14.54
C ASP A 446 -30.46 -16.87 13.52
N ALA A 447 -31.15 -15.73 13.45
CA ALA A 447 -30.86 -14.68 12.48
C ALA A 447 -29.57 -13.94 12.86
N ILE A 448 -29.48 -13.50 14.13
CA ILE A 448 -28.28 -12.84 14.65
C ILE A 448 -27.07 -13.79 14.61
N ARG A 449 -27.26 -15.09 14.91
CA ARG A 449 -26.19 -16.08 14.75
C ARG A 449 -25.65 -16.11 13.31
N GLN A 450 -26.54 -16.14 12.32
CA GLN A 450 -26.14 -16.09 10.91
C GLN A 450 -25.44 -14.79 10.55
N ASP A 451 -25.86 -13.65 11.11
CA ASP A 451 -25.20 -12.36 10.92
C ASP A 451 -23.78 -12.33 11.51
N VAL A 452 -23.59 -12.81 12.75
CA VAL A 452 -22.28 -12.93 13.39
C VAL A 452 -21.38 -13.89 12.60
N PHE A 453 -21.92 -15.01 12.11
CA PHE A 453 -21.18 -15.94 11.25
C PHE A 453 -20.78 -15.33 9.92
N ARG A 454 -21.67 -14.57 9.28
CA ARG A 454 -21.38 -13.86 8.04
C ARG A 454 -20.26 -12.85 8.28
N LEU A 455 -20.33 -12.12 9.38
CA LEU A 455 -19.32 -11.16 9.79
C LEU A 455 -17.98 -11.83 10.06
N ALA A 456 -17.96 -12.98 10.74
CA ALA A 456 -16.74 -13.78 10.94
C ALA A 456 -16.10 -14.19 9.60
N HIS A 457 -16.89 -14.66 8.63
CA HIS A 457 -16.37 -15.05 7.31
C HIS A 457 -15.95 -13.86 6.44
N LEU A 458 -16.39 -12.64 6.78
CA LEU A 458 -15.99 -11.44 6.06
C LEU A 458 -14.59 -10.99 6.48
N TYR A 459 -14.27 -11.09 7.78
CA TYR A 459 -13.03 -10.57 8.36
C TYR A 459 -12.02 -11.65 8.80
N ALA A 460 -12.40 -12.93 8.79
CA ALA A 460 -11.54 -14.07 9.12
C ALA A 460 -11.51 -15.09 7.97
N ASP A 461 -10.39 -15.79 7.82
CA ASP A 461 -10.33 -16.93 6.89
C ASP A 461 -11.24 -18.09 7.36
N ALA A 462 -11.47 -19.07 6.48
CA ALA A 462 -12.39 -20.17 6.76
C ALA A 462 -11.95 -21.06 7.94
N GLU A 463 -10.65 -21.14 8.22
CA GLU A 463 -10.13 -21.92 9.34
C GLU A 463 -10.37 -21.19 10.66
N LEU A 464 -10.05 -19.90 10.69
CA LEU A 464 -10.30 -19.03 11.84
C LEU A 464 -11.81 -18.87 12.11
N ALA A 465 -12.66 -18.76 11.09
CA ALA A 465 -14.12 -18.67 11.27
C ALA A 465 -14.71 -19.94 11.93
N GLU A 466 -14.22 -21.13 11.58
CA GLU A 466 -14.61 -22.38 12.25
C GLU A 466 -14.03 -22.47 13.66
N GLN A 467 -12.82 -21.95 13.89
CA GLN A 467 -12.23 -21.87 15.23
C GLN A 467 -13.05 -20.96 16.15
N LEU A 468 -13.49 -19.78 15.68
CA LEU A 468 -14.32 -18.86 16.45
C LEU A 468 -15.65 -19.49 16.89
N LYS A 469 -16.21 -20.37 16.05
CA LYS A 469 -17.39 -21.16 16.39
C LYS A 469 -17.11 -22.17 17.50
N ALA A 470 -16.03 -22.92 17.38
CA ALA A 470 -15.62 -23.87 18.40
C ALA A 470 -15.39 -23.18 19.75
N ASP A 471 -14.77 -21.99 19.72
CA ASP A 471 -14.55 -21.16 20.89
C ASP A 471 -15.89 -20.67 21.49
N ALA A 472 -16.84 -20.25 20.65
CA ALA A 472 -18.17 -19.85 21.10
C ALA A 472 -18.95 -21.02 21.73
N ASP A 473 -18.91 -22.21 21.12
CA ASP A 473 -19.51 -23.43 21.66
C ASP A 473 -18.89 -23.81 23.01
N ALA A 474 -17.58 -23.64 23.17
CA ALA A 474 -16.88 -23.83 24.44
C ALA A 474 -17.33 -22.82 25.51
N VAL A 475 -17.53 -21.56 25.12
CA VAL A 475 -18.08 -20.51 25.99
C VAL A 475 -19.51 -20.86 26.42
N VAL A 476 -20.38 -21.29 25.49
CA VAL A 476 -21.76 -21.73 25.78
C VAL A 476 -21.77 -22.94 26.73
N ALA A 477 -20.92 -23.93 26.49
CA ALA A 477 -20.80 -25.10 27.35
C ALA A 477 -20.36 -24.73 28.77
N ARG A 478 -19.39 -23.80 28.90
CA ARG A 478 -18.92 -23.29 30.20
C ARG A 478 -20.03 -22.54 30.95
N TRP A 479 -20.85 -21.76 30.25
CA TRP A 479 -21.99 -21.06 30.84
C TRP A 479 -23.11 -22.03 31.25
N GLY A 480 -23.42 -23.04 30.43
CA GLY A 480 -24.48 -24.02 30.71
C GLY A 480 -24.20 -24.96 31.90
N GLN A 481 -22.97 -25.06 32.37
CA GLN A 481 -22.57 -25.90 33.51
C GLN A 481 -22.64 -25.18 34.88
N ARG A 482 -22.97 -23.88 34.91
CA ARG A 482 -22.99 -23.08 36.15
C ARG A 482 -24.40 -22.98 36.75
N PRO A 483 -24.54 -22.84 38.08
CA PRO A 483 -25.84 -22.60 38.71
C PRO A 483 -26.42 -21.26 38.23
N ARG A 484 -27.69 -21.26 37.81
CA ARG A 484 -28.40 -20.03 37.45
C ARG A 484 -28.34 -19.00 38.59
N GLY A 485 -27.87 -17.79 38.31
CA GLY A 485 -27.82 -16.66 39.25
C GLY A 485 -26.49 -16.43 39.97
N THR A 486 -25.36 -16.92 39.45
CA THR A 486 -24.01 -16.54 39.94
C THR A 486 -23.48 -15.29 39.25
N ASP A 487 -22.65 -14.48 39.93
CA ASP A 487 -22.07 -13.21 39.45
C ASP A 487 -21.28 -13.30 38.12
N GLU A 488 -20.92 -14.50 37.65
CA GLU A 488 -20.21 -14.74 36.38
C GLU A 488 -21.12 -15.26 35.23
N GLU A 489 -22.43 -15.40 35.43
CA GLU A 489 -23.38 -15.52 34.29
C GLU A 489 -23.54 -14.13 33.67
N PRO A 490 -23.31 -13.94 32.36
CA PRO A 490 -23.56 -12.63 31.77
C PRO A 490 -25.03 -12.25 31.95
N ASN A 491 -25.29 -10.98 32.29
CA ASN A 491 -26.62 -10.36 32.34
C ASN A 491 -27.46 -10.60 31.05
N ALA A 492 -26.79 -11.06 29.98
CA ALA A 492 -27.30 -11.50 28.69
C ALA A 492 -28.45 -12.53 28.66
N ALA A 493 -28.83 -13.13 29.79
CA ALA A 493 -30.03 -13.98 29.91
C ALA A 493 -31.33 -13.22 30.23
N ARG A 494 -31.30 -11.89 30.35
CA ARG A 494 -32.48 -11.06 30.71
C ARG A 494 -32.69 -9.92 29.69
N PRO A 495 -33.44 -10.13 28.60
CA PRO A 495 -33.69 -9.11 27.57
C PRO A 495 -34.36 -7.84 28.09
N ASP A 496 -35.02 -7.89 29.26
CA ASP A 496 -35.68 -6.71 29.86
C ASP A 496 -34.70 -5.72 30.53
N HIS A 497 -33.44 -6.10 30.73
CA HIS A 497 -32.45 -5.30 31.47
C HIS A 497 -32.06 -4.03 30.70
N PHE A 498 -31.92 -4.11 29.39
CA PHE A 498 -31.57 -2.94 28.56
C PHE A 498 -32.68 -1.87 28.57
N GLU A 499 -33.94 -2.27 28.40
CA GLU A 499 -35.09 -1.35 28.46
C GLU A 499 -35.31 -0.77 29.88
N GLN A 500 -35.08 -1.57 30.92
CA GLN A 500 -35.09 -1.09 32.31
C GLN A 500 -33.96 -0.09 32.57
N LEU A 501 -32.76 -0.35 32.05
CA LEU A 501 -31.61 0.55 32.15
C LEU A 501 -31.90 1.88 31.44
N LEU A 502 -32.45 1.84 30.22
CA LEU A 502 -32.88 3.04 29.48
C LEU A 502 -33.88 3.88 30.29
N ALA A 503 -34.82 3.24 31.00
CA ALA A 503 -35.80 3.91 31.84
C ALA A 503 -35.21 4.59 33.11
N THR A 504 -34.03 4.18 33.57
CA THR A 504 -33.35 4.80 34.73
C THR A 504 -32.55 6.06 34.38
N ILE A 505 -32.41 6.38 33.09
CA ILE A 505 -31.56 7.49 32.61
C ILE A 505 -32.44 8.73 32.39
N PRO A 506 -32.35 9.79 33.23
CA PRO A 506 -33.27 10.92 33.17
C PRO A 506 -32.94 11.89 32.02
N GLY A 507 -33.98 12.34 31.29
CA GLY A 507 -33.92 13.53 30.42
C GLY A 507 -33.29 13.27 29.05
N GLU A 508 -33.99 13.70 28.00
CA GLU A 508 -33.65 13.58 26.58
C GLU A 508 -32.15 13.69 26.24
N SER A 509 -31.54 12.55 25.86
CA SER A 509 -30.38 12.47 24.95
C SER A 509 -30.06 11.03 24.50
N LEU A 510 -30.43 10.00 25.28
CA LEU A 510 -30.06 8.61 24.99
C LEU A 510 -30.94 7.87 23.96
N PRO A 511 -32.29 7.99 23.96
CA PRO A 511 -33.12 7.36 22.93
C PRO A 511 -32.87 7.91 21.53
N THR A 512 -32.40 9.16 21.42
CA THR A 512 -31.97 9.78 20.15
C THR A 512 -30.67 9.18 19.65
N LEU A 513 -29.67 9.00 20.52
CA LEU A 513 -28.38 8.37 20.18
C LEU A 513 -28.51 6.88 19.85
N VAL A 514 -29.40 6.18 20.57
CA VAL A 514 -29.73 4.78 20.32
C VAL A 514 -30.42 4.56 18.97
N ARG A 515 -31.24 5.53 18.51
CA ARG A 515 -31.87 5.51 17.17
C ARG A 515 -30.91 5.90 16.04
N GLN A 516 -29.68 6.34 16.37
CA GLN A 516 -28.62 6.71 15.43
C GLN A 516 -27.61 5.56 15.20
N LEU A 517 -27.81 4.38 15.80
CA LEU A 517 -27.04 3.17 15.48
C LEU A 517 -27.35 2.72 14.03
N PRO A 518 -26.36 2.22 13.26
CA PRO A 518 -26.53 1.94 11.84
C PRO A 518 -27.64 0.91 11.56
N GLY A 519 -28.49 1.20 10.57
CA GLY A 519 -29.19 0.17 9.77
C GLY A 519 -28.35 -0.21 8.55
N GLU A 520 -28.69 -1.33 7.88
CA GLU A 520 -27.92 -1.94 6.77
C GLU A 520 -27.16 -0.93 5.89
N GLY A 521 -25.81 -1.03 5.92
CA GLY A 521 -24.87 -0.08 5.34
C GLY A 521 -24.09 0.66 6.43
N THR A 522 -22.88 0.16 6.72
CA THR A 522 -22.00 0.59 7.81
C THR A 522 -21.70 2.08 7.68
N VAL A 523 -22.03 2.91 8.69
CA VAL A 523 -21.58 4.30 8.78
C VAL A 523 -20.22 4.30 9.47
N VAL A 524 -19.16 4.66 8.75
CA VAL A 524 -17.77 4.48 9.19
C VAL A 524 -17.18 5.77 9.76
N ALA A 525 -17.73 6.95 9.43
CA ALA A 525 -17.28 8.23 10.01
C ALA A 525 -18.37 9.30 9.98
N SER A 526 -18.39 10.20 10.98
CA SER A 526 -19.03 11.52 10.90
C SER A 526 -18.10 12.57 11.51
N THR A 527 -18.02 13.73 10.88
CA THR A 527 -17.12 14.83 11.29
C THR A 527 -17.65 15.52 12.57
N PRO A 528 -16.80 16.04 13.46
CA PRO A 528 -17.10 16.33 14.87
C PRO A 528 -17.90 17.63 15.13
N ARG A 529 -18.86 17.97 14.27
CA ARG A 529 -19.80 19.06 14.51
C ARG A 529 -21.15 18.50 14.98
N PRO A 530 -21.96 19.26 15.76
CA PRO A 530 -23.34 18.89 15.99
C PRO A 530 -24.01 18.52 14.65
N PHE A 531 -24.77 17.42 14.58
CA PHE A 531 -25.43 16.96 13.34
C PHE A 531 -26.26 18.06 12.62
N ASP A 532 -26.63 19.11 13.34
CA ASP A 532 -27.36 20.29 12.83
C ASP A 532 -26.48 21.37 12.19
N ALA A 533 -25.15 21.29 12.27
CA ALA A 533 -24.20 22.27 11.77
C ALA A 533 -23.51 21.76 10.49
N ALA A 534 -23.99 22.19 9.33
CA ALA A 534 -23.23 22.06 8.10
C ALA A 534 -21.95 22.93 8.17
N PRO A 535 -20.83 22.56 7.51
CA PRO A 535 -20.65 21.36 6.68
C PRO A 535 -20.26 20.10 7.47
N HIS A 536 -20.71 18.93 7.01
CA HIS A 536 -20.28 17.64 7.55
C HIS A 536 -20.20 16.56 6.46
N ALA A 537 -19.36 15.53 6.66
CA ALA A 537 -19.25 14.38 5.77
C ALA A 537 -19.52 13.08 6.54
N GLN A 538 -20.14 12.12 5.85
CA GLN A 538 -20.38 10.78 6.34
C GLN A 538 -19.76 9.76 5.41
N LEU A 539 -19.06 8.76 5.94
CA LEU A 539 -18.54 7.64 5.16
C LEU A 539 -19.40 6.40 5.40
N ALA A 540 -19.62 5.60 4.37
CA ALA A 540 -20.32 4.34 4.49
C ALA A 540 -19.71 3.21 3.66
N VAL A 541 -19.46 2.06 4.27
CA VAL A 541 -18.95 0.88 3.58
C VAL A 541 -20.11 -0.01 3.16
N SER A 542 -20.08 -0.43 1.90
CA SER A 542 -21.05 -1.35 1.33
C SER A 542 -20.56 -2.80 1.43
N PRO A 543 -21.48 -3.79 1.40
CA PRO A 543 -21.14 -5.22 1.61
C PRO A 543 -20.15 -5.83 0.61
N ASP A 544 -19.92 -5.16 -0.52
CA ASP A 544 -18.95 -5.47 -1.57
C ASP A 544 -17.55 -4.87 -1.31
N GLY A 545 -17.35 -4.23 -0.15
CA GLY A 545 -16.06 -3.68 0.26
C GLY A 545 -15.76 -2.31 -0.35
N PHE A 546 -16.78 -1.50 -0.67
CA PHE A 546 -16.56 -0.14 -1.19
C PHE A 546 -17.01 0.93 -0.21
N VAL A 547 -16.21 1.98 -0.05
CA VAL A 547 -16.51 3.13 0.80
C VAL A 547 -17.21 4.18 -0.05
N THR A 548 -18.34 4.70 0.42
CA THR A 548 -19.10 5.80 -0.16
C THR A 548 -19.07 6.98 0.80
N MET A 549 -19.17 8.20 0.29
CA MET A 549 -19.15 9.42 1.09
C MET A 549 -20.38 10.25 0.78
N ASP A 550 -21.06 10.71 1.82
CA ASP A 550 -22.21 11.61 1.78
C ASP A 550 -21.80 12.94 2.45
N PHE A 551 -21.56 13.97 1.65
CA PHE A 551 -21.16 15.30 2.11
C PHE A 551 -22.35 16.27 2.13
N TYR A 552 -22.54 16.97 3.25
CA TYR A 552 -23.59 17.93 3.50
C TYR A 552 -22.96 19.32 3.57
N GLY A 553 -23.08 20.12 2.51
CA GLY A 553 -22.51 21.46 2.41
C GLY A 553 -23.36 22.55 3.10
N ALA A 554 -22.71 23.63 3.55
CA ALA A 554 -23.34 24.74 4.29
C ALA A 554 -23.35 26.07 3.55
N SER A 555 -22.37 26.28 2.66
CA SER A 555 -22.15 27.56 1.99
C SER A 555 -23.00 27.67 0.72
N ALA A 556 -23.40 28.91 0.39
CA ALA A 556 -24.02 29.21 -0.90
C ALA A 556 -22.98 29.30 -2.03
N ASP A 557 -21.68 29.42 -1.69
CA ASP A 557 -20.58 29.45 -2.64
C ASP A 557 -20.10 28.01 -2.98
N PRO A 558 -20.13 27.61 -4.27
CA PRO A 558 -19.56 26.34 -4.70
C PRO A 558 -18.06 26.19 -4.39
N ASP A 559 -17.26 27.26 -4.45
CA ASP A 559 -15.81 27.22 -4.21
C ASP A 559 -15.45 26.78 -2.78
N GLU A 560 -16.12 27.37 -1.79
CA GLU A 560 -15.92 27.06 -0.38
C GLU A 560 -16.30 25.61 -0.06
N ASN A 561 -17.43 25.14 -0.61
CA ASN A 561 -17.86 23.75 -0.42
C ASN A 561 -16.89 22.74 -1.08
N VAL A 562 -16.22 23.09 -2.20
CA VAL A 562 -15.20 22.21 -2.82
C VAL A 562 -14.00 22.06 -1.90
N ALA A 563 -13.46 23.17 -1.34
CA ALA A 563 -12.32 23.12 -0.45
C ALA A 563 -12.63 22.31 0.83
N GLU A 564 -13.80 22.54 1.44
CA GLU A 564 -14.26 21.79 2.60
C GLU A 564 -14.46 20.29 2.31
N PHE A 565 -15.09 19.99 1.17
CA PHE A 565 -15.25 18.62 0.69
C PHE A 565 -13.88 17.93 0.54
N LEU A 566 -12.91 18.58 -0.12
CA LEU A 566 -11.59 17.98 -0.36
C LEU A 566 -10.83 17.73 0.93
N GLY A 567 -11.02 18.59 1.94
CA GLY A 567 -10.50 18.37 3.30
C GLY A 567 -11.03 17.06 3.89
N TYR A 568 -12.36 16.88 3.91
CA TYR A 568 -12.97 15.65 4.43
C TYR A 568 -12.66 14.40 3.60
N TYR A 569 -12.64 14.57 2.28
CA TYR A 569 -12.34 13.48 1.35
C TYR A 569 -10.89 13.02 1.49
N SER A 570 -9.94 13.94 1.70
CA SER A 570 -8.57 13.60 2.06
C SER A 570 -8.53 12.89 3.41
N GLU A 571 -9.15 13.44 4.46
CA GLU A 571 -9.17 12.84 5.79
C GLU A 571 -9.70 11.39 5.79
N ALA A 572 -10.76 11.13 5.00
CA ALA A 572 -11.34 9.80 4.79
C ALA A 572 -10.34 8.77 4.23
N LEU A 573 -9.48 9.18 3.30
CA LEU A 573 -8.53 8.29 2.63
C LEU A 573 -7.30 8.00 3.50
N HIS A 574 -6.94 8.93 4.39
CA HIS A 574 -5.67 8.89 5.12
C HIS A 574 -5.78 8.35 6.55
N ARG A 575 -6.92 8.53 7.22
CA ARG A 575 -7.12 7.99 8.58
C ARG A 575 -7.38 6.49 8.65
N GLY A 576 -7.17 5.75 7.54
CA GLY A 576 -7.41 4.31 7.50
C GLY A 576 -8.90 3.94 7.48
N VAL A 577 -9.80 4.89 7.19
CA VAL A 577 -11.25 4.61 7.00
C VAL A 577 -11.50 3.74 5.76
N VAL A 578 -10.54 3.76 4.83
CA VAL A 578 -10.41 2.84 3.71
C VAL A 578 -9.27 1.87 4.04
N GLU A 579 -9.65 0.69 4.49
CA GLU A 579 -8.82 -0.36 5.10
C GLU A 579 -8.17 -1.34 4.10
N ALA A 580 -7.47 -2.37 4.65
CA ALA A 580 -7.20 -3.73 4.07
C ALA A 580 -7.69 -4.07 2.66
N ASP A 581 -8.97 -3.91 2.55
CA ASP A 581 -9.88 -4.72 1.78
C ASP A 581 -10.95 -3.82 1.16
N THR A 582 -11.19 -2.65 1.78
CA THR A 582 -12.12 -1.65 1.31
C THR A 582 -11.48 -0.65 0.34
N ARG A 583 -12.27 -0.11 -0.60
CA ARG A 583 -11.84 0.90 -1.58
C ARG A 583 -12.86 2.01 -1.70
N MET A 584 -12.44 3.27 -1.81
CA MET A 584 -13.37 4.35 -2.10
C MET A 584 -14.05 4.11 -3.46
N ARG A 585 -15.38 4.14 -3.48
CA ARG A 585 -16.20 3.84 -4.65
C ARG A 585 -15.88 4.80 -5.79
N GLY A 586 -15.70 4.26 -7.00
CA GLY A 586 -15.31 5.04 -8.17
C GLY A 586 -16.42 5.92 -8.75
N THR A 587 -17.68 5.64 -8.43
CA THR A 587 -18.85 6.41 -8.90
C THR A 587 -18.61 7.92 -8.70
N PRO A 588 -18.98 8.79 -9.66
CA PRO A 588 -18.78 10.21 -9.51
C PRO A 588 -19.74 10.72 -8.42
N PHE A 589 -19.32 11.77 -7.76
CA PHE A 589 -20.20 12.45 -6.83
C PHE A 589 -21.37 13.05 -7.60
N GLN A 590 -22.56 12.76 -7.10
CA GLN A 590 -23.82 13.26 -7.59
C GLN A 590 -24.51 14.08 -6.50
N HIS A 591 -25.19 15.14 -6.92
CA HIS A 591 -25.88 16.03 -5.99
C HIS A 591 -27.34 15.59 -5.83
N VAL A 592 -27.71 15.23 -4.61
CA VAL A 592 -29.00 14.64 -4.23
C VAL A 592 -29.68 15.55 -3.21
N HIS A 593 -31.01 15.67 -3.30
CA HIS A 593 -31.82 16.33 -2.29
C HIS A 593 -32.60 15.29 -1.46
N CYS A 594 -32.52 15.38 -0.13
CA CYS A 594 -33.34 14.54 0.74
C CYS A 594 -34.83 14.86 0.52
N PRO A 595 -35.70 13.87 0.23
CA PRO A 595 -37.13 14.11 0.03
C PRO A 595 -37.85 14.65 1.28
N SER A 596 -37.34 14.31 2.47
CA SER A 596 -37.99 14.64 3.75
C SER A 596 -37.60 16.01 4.31
N CYS A 597 -36.35 16.46 4.13
CA CYS A 597 -35.86 17.72 4.69
C CYS A 597 -35.17 18.64 3.67
N SER A 598 -35.12 18.25 2.41
CA SER A 598 -34.49 18.99 1.30
C SER A 598 -32.99 19.28 1.49
N ALA A 599 -32.31 18.59 2.42
CA ALA A 599 -30.86 18.67 2.56
C ALA A 599 -30.16 18.40 1.22
N ALA A 600 -29.22 19.27 0.86
CA ALA A 600 -28.30 19.10 -0.24
C ALA A 600 -27.19 18.13 0.17
N ILE A 601 -27.05 17.02 -0.54
CA ILE A 601 -26.15 15.92 -0.22
C ILE A 601 -25.34 15.59 -1.46
N LEU A 602 -24.03 15.70 -1.37
CA LEU A 602 -23.12 15.26 -2.41
C LEU A 602 -22.66 13.82 -2.09
N THR A 603 -23.04 12.85 -2.93
CA THR A 603 -22.82 11.43 -2.66
C THR A 603 -22.21 10.69 -3.83
N ASN A 604 -21.31 9.74 -3.61
CA ASN A 604 -20.82 8.80 -4.64
C ASN A 604 -21.43 7.39 -4.49
N ARG A 605 -22.62 7.28 -3.90
CA ARG A 605 -23.39 6.03 -3.91
C ARG A 605 -23.88 5.69 -5.32
N LEU A 606 -24.02 4.40 -5.61
CA LEU A 606 -24.56 3.92 -6.88
C LEU A 606 -25.96 4.50 -7.15
N PRO A 607 -26.28 4.85 -8.40
CA PRO A 607 -27.61 5.33 -8.78
C PRO A 607 -28.76 4.45 -8.25
N GLY A 608 -29.78 5.07 -7.70
CA GLY A 608 -30.98 4.39 -7.18
C GLY A 608 -30.81 3.73 -5.80
N LYS A 609 -29.62 3.77 -5.18
CA LYS A 609 -29.42 3.24 -3.82
C LYS A 609 -30.08 4.15 -2.78
N ARG A 610 -30.80 3.54 -1.84
CA ARG A 610 -31.41 4.24 -0.70
C ARG A 610 -30.41 4.38 0.43
N PHE A 611 -30.42 5.52 1.11
CA PHE A 611 -29.60 5.78 2.29
C PHE A 611 -30.34 6.70 3.26
N MET A 612 -29.93 6.67 4.54
CA MET A 612 -30.55 7.49 5.58
C MET A 612 -29.95 8.89 5.59
N CYS A 613 -30.79 9.91 5.44
CA CYS A 613 -30.41 11.31 5.56
C CYS A 613 -30.06 11.63 7.01
N GLN A 614 -28.84 12.10 7.24
CA GLN A 614 -28.35 12.38 8.59
C GLN A 614 -28.94 13.64 9.22
N ARG A 615 -29.50 14.54 8.40
CA ARG A 615 -30.15 15.75 8.90
C ARG A 615 -31.53 15.47 9.52
N CYS A 616 -32.26 14.46 9.05
CA CYS A 616 -33.65 14.23 9.48
C CYS A 616 -34.03 12.78 9.77
N GLY A 617 -33.13 11.82 9.54
CA GLY A 617 -33.41 10.38 9.65
C GLY A 617 -34.33 9.82 8.56
N GLY A 618 -34.78 10.64 7.59
CA GLY A 618 -35.60 10.21 6.47
C GLY A 618 -34.79 9.47 5.39
N THR A 619 -35.46 8.78 4.47
CA THR A 619 -34.79 8.04 3.38
C THR A 619 -34.49 8.96 2.19
N ALA A 620 -33.23 9.06 1.81
CA ALA A 620 -32.77 9.65 0.56
C ALA A 620 -32.47 8.55 -0.49
N ILE A 621 -32.51 8.91 -1.77
CA ILE A 621 -32.20 8.01 -2.89
C ILE A 621 -31.08 8.67 -3.68
N ALA A 622 -30.03 7.92 -3.99
CA ALA A 622 -28.88 8.37 -4.77
C ALA A 622 -29.25 8.53 -6.26
N GLU A 623 -30.16 9.45 -6.56
CA GLU A 623 -30.58 9.85 -7.90
C GLU A 623 -30.33 11.36 -8.03
N GLY A 624 -29.17 11.72 -8.56
CA GLY A 624 -28.69 13.09 -8.55
C GLY A 624 -29.07 13.93 -9.76
N ALA A 625 -28.98 15.25 -9.59
CA ALA A 625 -29.10 16.25 -10.63
C ALA A 625 -27.72 16.86 -10.97
N PRO A 626 -27.52 17.39 -12.19
CA PRO A 626 -26.33 18.17 -12.54
C PRO A 626 -26.11 19.32 -11.55
N SER A 627 -24.87 19.51 -11.09
CA SER A 627 -24.54 20.55 -10.11
C SER A 627 -23.10 21.04 -10.32
N PRO A 628 -22.85 22.37 -10.38
CA PRO A 628 -21.50 22.92 -10.48
C PRO A 628 -20.56 22.45 -9.36
N LEU A 629 -21.08 22.20 -8.16
CA LEU A 629 -20.30 21.66 -7.04
C LEU A 629 -19.86 20.22 -7.32
N ALA A 630 -20.77 19.38 -7.82
CA ALA A 630 -20.46 18.00 -8.18
C ALA A 630 -19.40 17.94 -9.30
N ASP A 631 -19.56 18.77 -10.33
CA ASP A 631 -18.62 18.84 -11.46
C ASP A 631 -17.20 19.18 -11.00
N ARG A 632 -17.05 20.18 -10.13
CA ARG A 632 -15.75 20.62 -9.61
C ARG A 632 -15.13 19.66 -8.62
N VAL A 633 -15.94 19.04 -7.75
CA VAL A 633 -15.47 17.97 -6.86
C VAL A 633 -14.98 16.79 -7.68
N ASN A 634 -15.72 16.40 -8.72
CA ASN A 634 -15.32 15.34 -9.62
C ASN A 634 -14.03 15.71 -10.38
N GLU A 635 -13.86 16.95 -10.82
CA GLU A 635 -12.59 17.43 -11.40
C GLU A 635 -11.42 17.30 -10.41
N ALA A 636 -11.57 17.84 -9.20
CA ALA A 636 -10.50 17.84 -8.19
C ALA A 636 -10.15 16.44 -7.65
N THR A 637 -11.10 15.51 -7.64
CA THR A 637 -10.88 14.10 -7.24
C THR A 637 -10.51 13.18 -8.39
N GLY A 638 -10.41 13.71 -9.62
CA GLY A 638 -10.17 12.91 -10.82
C GLY A 638 -11.34 12.00 -11.21
N ARG A 639 -12.55 12.28 -10.74
CA ARG A 639 -13.81 11.56 -11.01
C ARG A 639 -14.66 12.20 -12.09
N THR A 640 -14.05 12.81 -13.09
CA THR A 640 -14.78 13.39 -14.24
C THR A 640 -15.30 12.28 -15.14
N TYR A 641 -16.46 12.46 -15.80
CA TYR A 641 -17.01 11.49 -16.75
C TYR A 641 -17.02 12.07 -18.15
N GLY A 642 -16.68 11.25 -19.14
CA GLY A 642 -16.72 11.61 -20.56
C GLY A 642 -17.86 10.88 -21.28
N THR A 643 -18.34 11.46 -22.37
CA THR A 643 -19.29 10.81 -23.31
C THR A 643 -18.58 9.99 -24.40
N ALA A 644 -17.25 9.89 -24.33
CA ALA A 644 -16.45 9.19 -25.33
C ALA A 644 -16.47 7.67 -25.09
N ARG A 645 -16.60 6.90 -26.18
CA ARG A 645 -16.41 5.45 -26.17
C ARG A 645 -15.02 5.12 -25.63
N CYS A 646 -14.94 4.09 -24.79
CA CYS A 646 -13.66 3.68 -24.19
C CYS A 646 -13.50 2.16 -24.24
N VAL A 647 -12.26 1.69 -24.24
CA VAL A 647 -11.90 0.31 -23.88
C VAL A 647 -11.34 0.34 -22.46
N VAL A 648 -11.87 -0.49 -21.56
CA VAL A 648 -11.26 -0.71 -20.23
C VAL A 648 -10.51 -2.02 -20.26
N GLY A 649 -9.24 -1.96 -19.93
CA GLY A 649 -8.43 -3.11 -19.57
C GLY A 649 -8.52 -3.38 -18.07
N PHE A 650 -8.62 -4.65 -17.69
CA PHE A 650 -8.58 -5.07 -16.29
C PHE A 650 -7.55 -6.18 -16.14
N ALA A 651 -6.73 -6.09 -15.09
CA ALA A 651 -5.79 -7.11 -14.75
C ALA A 651 -5.88 -7.52 -13.28
N ALA A 652 -5.77 -8.83 -13.04
CA ALA A 652 -5.78 -9.41 -11.71
C ALA A 652 -4.72 -10.49 -11.55
N GLN A 653 -4.07 -10.50 -10.39
CA GLN A 653 -3.13 -11.53 -9.99
C GLN A 653 -3.86 -12.69 -9.33
N LEU A 654 -3.66 -13.88 -9.89
CA LEU A 654 -4.23 -15.12 -9.37
C LEU A 654 -3.09 -16.05 -8.96
N LYS A 655 -3.39 -16.95 -8.03
CA LYS A 655 -2.38 -17.88 -7.48
C LYS A 655 -1.78 -18.86 -8.48
N ASP A 656 -2.54 -19.23 -9.52
CA ASP A 656 -2.12 -20.22 -10.50
C ASP A 656 -2.94 -20.11 -11.82
N GLN A 657 -2.45 -20.74 -12.87
CA GLN A 657 -3.10 -20.79 -14.20
C GLN A 657 -4.49 -21.46 -14.18
N LYS A 658 -4.77 -22.35 -13.21
CA LYS A 658 -6.09 -22.98 -13.06
C LYS A 658 -7.11 -21.99 -12.49
N ALA A 659 -6.67 -21.10 -11.60
CA ALA A 659 -7.46 -20.01 -11.06
C ALA A 659 -7.71 -18.95 -12.15
N VAL A 660 -6.71 -18.58 -12.95
CA VAL A 660 -6.88 -17.70 -14.13
C VAL A 660 -7.97 -18.23 -15.06
N ARG A 661 -7.93 -19.51 -15.43
CA ARG A 661 -8.97 -20.12 -16.30
C ARG A 661 -10.37 -20.09 -15.68
N LYS A 662 -10.49 -20.24 -14.35
CA LYS A 662 -11.79 -20.17 -13.66
C LYS A 662 -12.28 -18.72 -13.55
N ALA A 663 -11.38 -17.79 -13.26
CA ALA A 663 -11.66 -16.36 -13.18
C ALA A 663 -12.09 -15.81 -14.54
N GLY A 664 -11.44 -16.21 -15.64
CA GLY A 664 -11.86 -15.86 -17.00
C GLY A 664 -13.30 -16.30 -17.32
N LYS A 665 -13.73 -17.48 -16.85
CA LYS A 665 -15.13 -17.91 -17.00
C LYS A 665 -16.12 -17.07 -16.18
N ILE A 666 -15.70 -16.52 -15.04
CA ILE A 666 -16.51 -15.60 -14.24
C ILE A 666 -16.60 -14.26 -14.96
N ALA A 667 -15.47 -13.76 -15.46
CA ALA A 667 -15.35 -12.53 -16.21
C ALA A 667 -16.27 -12.50 -17.44
N VAL A 668 -16.24 -13.55 -18.27
CA VAL A 668 -17.12 -13.68 -19.45
C VAL A 668 -18.60 -13.61 -19.09
N LYS A 669 -19.01 -14.16 -17.94
CA LYS A 669 -20.40 -14.05 -17.46
C LYS A 669 -20.80 -12.63 -17.07
N HIS A 670 -19.82 -11.79 -16.73
CA HIS A 670 -20.00 -10.37 -16.38
C HIS A 670 -19.73 -9.44 -17.57
N GLY A 671 -19.66 -9.97 -18.80
CA GLY A 671 -19.48 -9.18 -20.02
C GLY A 671 -18.05 -8.71 -20.27
N TRP A 672 -17.05 -9.42 -19.71
CA TRP A 672 -15.62 -9.14 -19.94
C TRP A 672 -15.00 -10.16 -20.88
N GLU A 673 -14.09 -9.71 -21.74
CA GLU A 673 -13.43 -10.53 -22.75
C GLU A 673 -11.96 -10.76 -22.37
N PRO A 674 -11.46 -12.01 -22.36
CA PRO A 674 -10.04 -12.27 -22.16
C PRO A 674 -9.20 -11.74 -23.31
N ILE A 675 -8.06 -11.13 -22.99
CA ILE A 675 -7.11 -10.62 -23.99
C ILE A 675 -5.74 -11.27 -23.87
N SER A 676 -5.04 -11.34 -25.00
CA SER A 676 -3.68 -11.87 -25.09
C SER A 676 -2.71 -10.91 -24.37
N PRO A 677 -1.71 -11.41 -23.61
CA PRO A 677 -0.61 -10.58 -23.12
C PRO A 677 0.20 -9.90 -24.23
N ARG A 678 0.11 -10.41 -25.47
CA ARG A 678 0.79 -9.86 -26.65
C ARG A 678 -0.01 -8.78 -27.37
N SER A 679 -1.29 -8.63 -27.09
CA SER A 679 -2.06 -7.52 -27.67
C SER A 679 -1.55 -6.19 -27.12
N LEU A 680 -1.80 -5.11 -27.85
CA LEU A 680 -1.40 -3.77 -27.44
C LEU A 680 -1.89 -3.42 -26.02
N LEU A 681 -3.16 -3.71 -25.73
CA LEU A 681 -3.74 -3.50 -24.39
C LEU A 681 -3.20 -4.49 -23.35
N GLY A 682 -2.92 -5.73 -23.74
CA GLY A 682 -2.35 -6.74 -22.85
C GLY A 682 -0.94 -6.37 -22.38
N THR A 683 -0.10 -5.89 -23.29
CA THR A 683 1.27 -5.42 -22.98
C THR A 683 1.23 -4.23 -22.04
N GLU A 684 0.34 -3.26 -22.30
CA GLU A 684 0.13 -2.11 -21.43
C GLU A 684 -0.23 -2.53 -20.00
N LEU A 685 -1.19 -3.45 -19.84
CA LEU A 685 -1.59 -3.97 -18.54
C LEU A 685 -0.45 -4.72 -17.83
N VAL A 686 0.37 -5.48 -18.56
CA VAL A 686 1.49 -6.19 -17.94
C VAL A 686 2.55 -5.22 -17.42
N VAL A 687 2.90 -4.21 -18.22
CA VAL A 687 3.89 -3.18 -17.83
C VAL A 687 3.39 -2.40 -16.61
N GLU A 688 2.17 -1.88 -16.68
CA GLU A 688 1.57 -1.08 -15.61
C GLU A 688 1.41 -1.90 -14.33
N GLY A 689 0.93 -3.15 -14.43
CA GLY A 689 0.74 -4.03 -13.28
C GLY A 689 2.05 -4.45 -12.61
N THR A 690 3.12 -4.59 -13.39
CA THR A 690 4.47 -4.88 -12.85
C THR A 690 5.02 -3.66 -12.11
N GLN A 691 4.87 -2.45 -12.68
CA GLN A 691 5.28 -1.20 -12.03
C GLN A 691 4.52 -0.92 -10.73
N ARG A 692 3.26 -1.34 -10.65
CA ARG A 692 2.43 -1.20 -9.42
C ARG A 692 2.67 -2.32 -8.40
N GLY A 693 3.50 -3.32 -8.70
CA GLY A 693 3.68 -4.50 -7.86
C GLY A 693 2.42 -5.37 -7.74
N VAL A 694 1.48 -5.23 -8.68
CA VAL A 694 0.18 -5.90 -8.66
C VAL A 694 0.23 -7.24 -9.39
N LEU A 695 1.10 -7.42 -10.39
CA LEU A 695 1.13 -8.59 -11.27
C LEU A 695 2.48 -9.30 -11.33
N ILE A 696 2.42 -10.63 -11.47
CA ILE A 696 3.47 -11.51 -11.97
C ILE A 696 2.96 -12.10 -13.30
N PRO A 697 3.64 -11.88 -14.45
CA PRO A 697 3.12 -12.20 -15.78
C PRO A 697 2.69 -13.66 -15.97
N SER A 698 3.34 -14.60 -15.29
CA SER A 698 3.09 -16.04 -15.44
C SER A 698 1.72 -16.51 -14.90
N ALA A 699 1.01 -15.68 -14.13
CA ALA A 699 -0.33 -15.98 -13.59
C ALA A 699 -1.31 -14.78 -13.60
N ALA A 700 -1.15 -13.87 -14.56
CA ALA A 700 -2.03 -12.72 -14.73
C ALA A 700 -3.32 -13.09 -15.50
N LEU A 701 -4.47 -12.66 -14.98
CA LEU A 701 -5.73 -12.60 -15.72
C LEU A 701 -5.82 -11.23 -16.39
N LEU A 702 -5.84 -11.20 -17.72
CA LEU A 702 -6.00 -9.97 -18.51
C LEU A 702 -7.36 -9.99 -19.22
N LEU A 703 -8.12 -8.91 -19.06
CA LEU A 703 -9.46 -8.77 -19.58
C LEU A 703 -9.64 -7.39 -20.23
N CYS A 704 -10.56 -7.28 -21.16
CA CYS A 704 -11.03 -6.02 -21.69
C CYS A 704 -12.56 -5.94 -21.75
N ARG A 705 -13.06 -4.72 -21.90
CA ARG A 705 -14.48 -4.43 -22.15
C ARG A 705 -14.66 -3.09 -22.86
N LEU A 706 -15.42 -3.10 -23.95
CA LEU A 706 -15.89 -1.88 -24.62
C LEU A 706 -17.08 -1.29 -23.86
N VAL A 707 -17.06 0.02 -23.63
CA VAL A 707 -18.23 0.74 -23.06
C VAL A 707 -18.52 1.97 -23.88
N SER A 708 -19.82 2.18 -24.08
CA SER A 708 -20.40 3.18 -24.96
C SER A 708 -20.92 4.42 -24.23
N ASP A 709 -21.34 4.29 -22.96
CA ASP A 709 -21.92 5.37 -22.16
C ASP A 709 -21.43 5.30 -20.70
N ASN A 710 -21.38 6.47 -20.03
CA ASN A 710 -21.21 6.59 -18.58
C ASN A 710 -19.85 6.11 -18.03
N ARG A 711 -18.72 6.62 -18.55
CA ARG A 711 -17.37 6.29 -18.03
C ARG A 711 -16.59 7.47 -17.47
N PRO A 712 -15.75 7.21 -16.44
CA PRO A 712 -14.82 8.19 -15.91
C PRO A 712 -13.71 8.51 -16.93
N ALA A 713 -13.21 9.74 -16.91
CA ALA A 713 -12.31 10.32 -17.89
C ALA A 713 -10.83 10.06 -17.59
N ASN A 714 -10.49 9.36 -16.49
CA ASN A 714 -9.11 8.97 -16.17
C ASN A 714 -9.03 7.51 -15.67
N THR A 715 -7.79 7.03 -15.53
CA THR A 715 -7.42 5.67 -15.11
C THR A 715 -7.58 5.39 -13.61
N ALA A 716 -7.86 6.41 -12.80
CA ALA A 716 -7.94 6.28 -11.34
C ALA A 716 -9.33 5.82 -10.85
N VAL A 717 -10.31 5.73 -11.75
CA VAL A 717 -11.71 5.48 -11.41
C VAL A 717 -12.19 4.17 -12.02
N MET A 718 -12.67 3.28 -11.14
CA MET A 718 -13.20 1.98 -11.50
C MET A 718 -14.70 2.11 -11.80
N ASP A 719 -15.13 1.70 -12.99
CA ASP A 719 -16.55 1.70 -13.34
C ASP A 719 -17.33 0.61 -12.61
N GLU A 720 -18.65 0.76 -12.52
CA GLU A 720 -19.55 -0.13 -11.78
C GLU A 720 -19.41 -1.61 -12.20
N ASP A 721 -19.26 -1.91 -13.48
CA ASP A 721 -19.11 -3.30 -13.91
C ASP A 721 -17.73 -3.88 -13.58
N THR A 722 -16.71 -3.02 -13.53
CA THR A 722 -15.39 -3.39 -12.99
C THR A 722 -15.47 -3.66 -11.49
N GLU A 723 -16.22 -2.86 -10.73
CA GLU A 723 -16.50 -3.11 -9.30
C GLU A 723 -17.21 -4.46 -9.09
N HIS A 724 -18.25 -4.76 -9.88
CA HIS A 724 -18.94 -6.04 -9.84
C HIS A 724 -18.02 -7.22 -10.16
N LEU A 725 -17.14 -7.08 -11.15
CA LEU A 725 -16.16 -8.11 -11.48
C LEU A 725 -15.20 -8.35 -10.29
N VAL A 726 -14.63 -7.29 -9.72
CA VAL A 726 -13.73 -7.39 -8.56
C VAL A 726 -14.42 -8.08 -7.39
N ALA A 727 -15.65 -7.70 -7.06
CA ALA A 727 -16.43 -8.34 -6.01
C ALA A 727 -16.66 -9.83 -6.30
N ALA A 728 -17.01 -10.20 -7.54
CA ALA A 728 -17.22 -11.59 -7.94
C ALA A 728 -15.93 -12.42 -7.87
N LEU A 729 -14.79 -11.82 -8.24
CA LEU A 729 -13.48 -12.46 -8.12
C LEU A 729 -13.08 -12.64 -6.66
N ARG A 730 -13.18 -11.59 -5.84
CA ARG A 730 -12.84 -11.64 -4.41
C ARG A 730 -13.66 -12.67 -3.65
N LYS A 731 -14.97 -12.69 -3.88
CA LYS A 731 -15.88 -13.70 -3.31
C LYS A 731 -15.44 -15.13 -3.61
N ARG A 732 -14.79 -15.38 -4.75
CA ARG A 732 -14.39 -16.73 -5.18
C ARG A 732 -12.96 -17.08 -4.82
N PHE A 733 -12.07 -16.11 -4.80
CA PHE A 733 -10.62 -16.33 -4.73
C PHE A 733 -9.95 -15.71 -3.50
N GLY A 734 -10.70 -15.02 -2.63
CA GLY A 734 -10.14 -14.27 -1.51
C GLY A 734 -9.60 -12.92 -1.96
N ASP A 735 -8.57 -12.40 -1.31
CA ASP A 735 -7.93 -11.17 -1.78
C ASP A 735 -7.33 -11.36 -3.17
N VAL A 736 -7.82 -10.56 -4.11
CA VAL A 736 -7.32 -10.51 -5.49
C VAL A 736 -6.71 -9.14 -5.70
N SER A 737 -5.39 -9.12 -5.90
CA SER A 737 -4.67 -7.92 -6.31
C SER A 737 -5.06 -7.60 -7.75
N SER A 738 -5.69 -6.45 -7.98
CA SER A 738 -6.20 -6.06 -9.29
C SER A 738 -6.24 -4.56 -9.50
N PHE A 739 -6.17 -4.17 -10.77
CA PHE A 739 -6.31 -2.80 -11.24
C PHE A 739 -6.98 -2.76 -12.63
N SER A 740 -7.40 -1.57 -13.05
CA SER A 740 -7.98 -1.32 -14.37
C SER A 740 -7.39 -0.08 -15.00
N VAL A 741 -7.37 -0.03 -16.33
CA VAL A 741 -7.01 1.14 -17.13
C VAL A 741 -8.12 1.43 -18.13
N ALA A 742 -8.40 2.70 -18.40
CA ALA A 742 -9.38 3.11 -19.38
C ALA A 742 -8.71 3.92 -20.50
N ARG A 743 -9.01 3.58 -21.76
CA ARG A 743 -8.54 4.30 -22.95
C ARG A 743 -9.73 4.78 -23.76
N GLN A 744 -9.78 6.07 -24.06
CA GLN A 744 -10.74 6.61 -25.02
C GLN A 744 -10.43 6.07 -26.41
N VAL A 745 -11.48 5.72 -27.17
CA VAL A 745 -11.38 5.20 -28.53
C VAL A 745 -12.34 5.94 -29.44
N SER A 746 -11.90 6.23 -30.66
CA SER A 746 -12.74 6.80 -31.72
C SER A 746 -12.78 5.88 -32.94
N ASP A 747 -13.80 6.04 -33.78
CA ASP A 747 -13.89 5.29 -35.04
C ASP A 747 -13.01 5.89 -36.16
N ASP A 748 -12.40 7.06 -35.93
CA ASP A 748 -11.59 7.80 -36.90
C ASP A 748 -10.08 7.68 -36.64
N ASP A 749 -9.67 7.09 -35.51
CA ASP A 749 -8.27 6.89 -35.13
C ASP A 749 -7.86 5.43 -35.37
N PRO A 750 -6.84 5.17 -36.22
CA PRO A 750 -6.40 3.80 -36.50
C PRO A 750 -5.98 3.00 -35.28
N LEU A 751 -5.34 3.61 -34.28
CA LEU A 751 -4.92 2.92 -33.07
C LEU A 751 -6.14 2.50 -32.23
N SER A 752 -7.14 3.36 -32.12
CA SER A 752 -8.44 3.08 -31.52
C SER A 752 -9.17 1.93 -32.23
N LEU A 753 -9.13 1.87 -33.56
CA LEU A 753 -9.72 0.78 -34.33
C LEU A 753 -8.99 -0.56 -34.09
N ILE A 754 -7.66 -0.54 -33.91
CA ILE A 754 -6.86 -1.72 -33.52
C ILE A 754 -7.27 -2.18 -32.11
N PHE A 755 -7.38 -1.27 -31.14
CA PHE A 755 -7.86 -1.58 -29.79
C PHE A 755 -9.27 -2.19 -29.76
N LEU A 756 -10.11 -1.86 -30.74
CA LEU A 756 -11.46 -2.40 -30.89
C LEU A 756 -11.51 -3.75 -31.64
N GLY A 757 -10.36 -4.28 -32.07
CA GLY A 757 -10.27 -5.47 -32.92
C GLY A 757 -10.83 -5.25 -34.34
N ARG A 758 -11.08 -4.00 -34.74
CA ARG A 758 -11.61 -3.63 -36.06
C ARG A 758 -10.46 -3.48 -37.06
N LEU A 759 -9.67 -4.55 -37.24
CA LEU A 759 -8.42 -4.52 -38.00
C LEU A 759 -8.61 -4.09 -39.46
N THR A 760 -9.70 -4.52 -40.10
CA THR A 760 -10.03 -4.13 -41.48
C THR A 760 -10.28 -2.62 -41.58
N ASP A 761 -10.98 -2.04 -40.62
CA ASP A 761 -11.29 -0.61 -40.63
C ASP A 761 -10.04 0.21 -40.31
N ALA A 762 -9.21 -0.25 -39.36
CA ALA A 762 -7.90 0.33 -39.07
C ALA A 762 -6.99 0.32 -40.31
N TYR A 763 -6.96 -0.79 -41.04
CA TYR A 763 -6.21 -0.92 -42.28
C TYR A 763 -6.70 0.08 -43.33
N GLN A 764 -8.02 0.18 -43.55
CA GLN A 764 -8.58 1.13 -44.51
C GLN A 764 -8.30 2.59 -44.11
N ALA A 765 -8.41 2.92 -42.82
CA ALA A 765 -8.09 4.25 -42.30
C ALA A 765 -6.62 4.63 -42.55
N LEU A 766 -5.68 3.70 -42.31
CA LEU A 766 -4.26 3.93 -42.55
C LEU A 766 -3.91 4.03 -44.04
N VAL A 767 -4.52 3.20 -44.90
CA VAL A 767 -4.28 3.25 -46.35
C VAL A 767 -4.87 4.51 -47.00
N SER A 768 -6.02 4.98 -46.52
CA SER A 768 -6.68 6.17 -47.06
C SER A 768 -6.13 7.49 -46.51
N GLY A 769 -5.40 7.45 -45.40
CA GLY A 769 -4.71 8.59 -44.80
C GLY A 769 -3.40 8.98 -45.51
N PRO A 770 -2.77 10.10 -45.11
CA PRO A 770 -1.46 10.49 -45.64
C PRO A 770 -0.36 9.51 -45.21
N GLU A 771 0.60 9.22 -46.09
CA GLU A 771 1.81 8.50 -45.70
C GLU A 771 2.64 9.35 -44.72
N ASP A 772 2.60 8.99 -43.43
CA ASP A 772 3.34 9.63 -42.35
C ASP A 772 4.28 8.61 -41.68
N PRO A 773 5.61 8.80 -41.75
CA PRO A 773 6.59 7.94 -41.07
C PRO A 773 6.32 7.74 -39.57
N ARG A 774 5.69 8.70 -38.91
CA ARG A 774 5.33 8.62 -37.48
C ARG A 774 4.27 7.55 -37.18
N LEU A 775 3.54 7.09 -38.20
CA LEU A 775 2.57 6.01 -38.07
C LEU A 775 3.19 4.62 -38.25
N ALA A 776 4.50 4.50 -38.50
CA ALA A 776 5.15 3.20 -38.69
C ALA A 776 4.89 2.23 -37.52
N LEU A 777 4.90 2.72 -36.28
CA LEU A 777 4.59 1.90 -35.10
C LEU A 777 3.13 1.44 -35.07
N VAL A 778 2.18 2.28 -35.52
CA VAL A 778 0.75 1.92 -35.63
C VAL A 778 0.55 0.82 -36.67
N TRP A 779 1.31 0.85 -37.77
CA TRP A 779 1.35 -0.22 -38.76
C TRP A 779 1.91 -1.54 -38.19
N VAL A 780 2.95 -1.47 -37.33
CA VAL A 780 3.45 -2.65 -36.62
C VAL A 780 2.37 -3.24 -35.71
N GLN A 781 1.70 -2.42 -34.91
CA GLN A 781 0.64 -2.88 -34.00
C GLN A 781 -0.53 -3.55 -34.74
N LEU A 782 -0.95 -3.00 -35.89
CA LEU A 782 -1.98 -3.63 -36.72
C LEU A 782 -1.51 -4.99 -37.27
N GLY A 783 -0.24 -5.07 -37.67
CA GLY A 783 0.33 -6.28 -38.24
C GLY A 783 0.55 -7.39 -37.21
N ASP A 784 1.00 -7.06 -36.01
CA ASP A 784 1.11 -8.00 -34.87
C ASP A 784 -0.27 -8.60 -34.54
N GLU A 785 -1.30 -7.75 -34.43
CA GLU A 785 -2.65 -8.19 -34.12
C GLU A 785 -3.26 -9.02 -35.28
N ALA A 786 -2.97 -8.66 -36.54
CA ALA A 786 -3.37 -9.47 -37.70
C ALA A 786 -2.65 -10.83 -37.74
N PHE A 787 -1.37 -10.87 -37.38
CA PHE A 787 -0.56 -12.09 -37.32
C PHE A 787 -1.08 -13.05 -36.26
N ASP A 788 -1.37 -12.56 -35.05
CA ASP A 788 -1.94 -13.35 -33.95
C ASP A 788 -3.34 -13.89 -34.29
N ASN A 789 -4.14 -13.13 -35.06
CA ASN A 789 -5.44 -13.57 -35.58
C ASN A 789 -5.34 -14.50 -36.81
N GLY A 790 -4.12 -14.78 -37.29
CA GLY A 790 -3.87 -15.68 -38.42
C GLY A 790 -4.08 -15.07 -39.81
N ASP A 791 -4.32 -13.76 -39.92
CA ASP A 791 -4.40 -13.04 -41.19
C ASP A 791 -3.00 -12.66 -41.70
N LEU A 792 -2.29 -13.67 -42.19
CA LEU A 792 -0.93 -13.52 -42.73
C LEU A 792 -0.85 -12.58 -43.94
N GLY A 793 -1.96 -12.30 -44.62
CA GLY A 793 -1.99 -11.38 -45.76
C GLY A 793 -1.94 -9.92 -45.29
N VAL A 794 -2.78 -9.57 -44.32
CA VAL A 794 -2.77 -8.23 -43.72
C VAL A 794 -1.47 -8.01 -42.93
N ALA A 795 -1.01 -9.01 -42.17
CA ALA A 795 0.25 -8.93 -41.42
C ALA A 795 1.46 -8.66 -42.33
N GLU A 796 1.53 -9.29 -43.51
CA GLU A 796 2.62 -9.00 -44.47
C GLU A 796 2.55 -7.58 -45.03
N SER A 797 1.35 -7.16 -45.48
CA SER A 797 1.16 -5.83 -46.09
C SER A 797 1.53 -4.71 -45.10
N THR A 798 1.09 -4.86 -43.85
CA THR A 798 1.35 -3.94 -42.75
C THR A 798 2.82 -3.92 -42.36
N ALA A 799 3.47 -5.09 -42.21
CA ALA A 799 4.90 -5.21 -41.91
C ALA A 799 5.78 -4.54 -42.97
N ARG A 800 5.53 -4.82 -44.26
CA ARG A 800 6.26 -4.20 -45.38
C ARG A 800 6.05 -2.69 -45.43
N THR A 801 4.85 -2.23 -45.09
CA THR A 801 4.55 -0.79 -45.05
C THR A 801 5.24 -0.11 -43.87
N ALA A 802 5.25 -0.72 -42.69
CA ALA A 802 5.98 -0.22 -41.53
C ALA A 802 7.49 -0.09 -41.82
N VAL A 803 8.10 -1.12 -42.42
CA VAL A 803 9.51 -1.11 -42.84
C VAL A 803 9.79 -0.01 -43.88
N ARG A 804 8.88 0.20 -44.84
CA ARG A 804 9.02 1.25 -45.86
C ARG A 804 8.97 2.65 -45.24
N LEU A 805 8.08 2.85 -44.27
CA LEU A 805 7.86 4.13 -43.61
C LEU A 805 8.97 4.50 -42.62
N SER A 806 9.52 3.50 -41.90
CA SER A 806 10.64 3.70 -40.97
C SER A 806 11.59 2.49 -41.00
N PRO A 807 12.59 2.50 -41.91
CA PRO A 807 13.58 1.43 -42.03
C PRO A 807 14.51 1.29 -40.83
N GLU A 808 14.53 2.27 -39.93
CA GLU A 808 15.27 2.28 -38.67
C GLU A 808 14.48 1.68 -37.48
N LEU A 809 13.19 1.35 -37.67
CA LEU A 809 12.34 0.80 -36.60
C LEU A 809 12.53 -0.72 -36.47
N SER A 810 13.27 -1.17 -35.45
CA SER A 810 13.51 -2.60 -35.19
C SER A 810 12.22 -3.46 -35.12
N PRO A 811 11.15 -3.06 -34.38
CA PRO A 811 9.90 -3.81 -34.34
C PRO A 811 9.24 -4.09 -35.70
N ALA A 812 9.41 -3.19 -36.68
CA ALA A 812 8.86 -3.40 -38.03
C ALA A 812 9.57 -4.52 -38.79
N TRP A 813 10.89 -4.62 -38.60
CA TRP A 813 11.70 -5.70 -39.17
C TRP A 813 11.47 -7.03 -38.46
N LEU A 814 11.25 -7.01 -37.14
CA LEU A 814 10.89 -8.21 -36.37
C LEU A 814 9.56 -8.80 -36.85
N LEU A 815 8.50 -7.99 -36.92
CA LEU A 815 7.20 -8.45 -37.43
C LEU A 815 7.33 -9.02 -38.85
N LEU A 816 8.10 -8.36 -39.74
CA LEU A 816 8.33 -8.89 -41.09
C LEU A 816 9.04 -10.26 -41.05
N ALA A 817 10.01 -10.45 -40.17
CA ALA A 817 10.70 -11.72 -40.00
C ALA A 817 9.75 -12.83 -39.53
N GLU A 818 8.88 -12.54 -38.55
CA GLU A 818 7.90 -13.49 -38.03
C GLU A 818 6.86 -13.88 -39.09
N VAL A 819 6.38 -12.91 -39.88
CA VAL A 819 5.47 -13.15 -41.00
C VAL A 819 6.12 -14.06 -42.05
N GLU A 820 7.36 -13.79 -42.45
CA GLU A 820 8.08 -14.61 -43.44
C GLU A 820 8.37 -16.03 -42.91
N LEU A 821 8.66 -16.18 -41.61
CA LEU A 821 8.77 -17.49 -40.95
C LEU A 821 7.45 -18.27 -41.03
N ALA A 822 6.33 -17.63 -40.71
CA ALA A 822 5.01 -18.25 -40.79
C ALA A 822 4.63 -18.65 -42.23
N ARG A 823 5.06 -17.87 -43.23
CA ARG A 823 4.91 -18.18 -44.66
C ARG A 823 5.90 -19.20 -45.20
N ARG A 824 6.79 -19.73 -44.34
CA ARG A 824 7.83 -20.70 -44.69
C ARG A 824 8.85 -20.17 -45.70
N ASN A 825 9.22 -18.89 -45.56
CA ASN A 825 10.26 -18.24 -46.34
C ASN A 825 11.46 -17.86 -45.45
N PRO A 826 12.24 -18.85 -44.98
CA PRO A 826 13.26 -18.64 -43.95
C PRO A 826 14.42 -17.74 -44.41
N ALA A 827 14.69 -17.68 -45.72
CA ALA A 827 15.74 -16.80 -46.26
C ALA A 827 15.36 -15.31 -46.15
N ALA A 828 14.11 -14.95 -46.47
CA ALA A 828 13.63 -13.57 -46.30
C ALA A 828 13.47 -13.21 -44.81
N ALA A 829 13.03 -14.18 -44.00
CA ALA A 829 12.95 -14.00 -42.56
C ALA A 829 14.30 -13.71 -41.92
N LEU A 830 15.36 -14.42 -42.33
CA LEU A 830 16.71 -14.22 -41.81
C LEU A 830 17.20 -12.80 -42.08
N VAL A 831 17.04 -12.31 -43.32
CA VAL A 831 17.41 -10.93 -43.68
C VAL A 831 16.67 -9.89 -42.84
N ALA A 832 15.37 -10.10 -42.61
CA ALA A 832 14.57 -9.19 -41.79
C ALA A 832 14.98 -9.26 -40.30
N ALA A 833 15.21 -10.46 -39.76
CA ALA A 833 15.61 -10.67 -38.37
C ALA A 833 17.02 -10.14 -38.09
N ASP A 834 17.97 -10.30 -39.02
CA ASP A 834 19.31 -9.69 -38.95
C ASP A 834 19.21 -8.18 -38.87
N ARG A 835 18.33 -7.58 -39.66
CA ARG A 835 18.13 -6.13 -39.64
C ARG A 835 17.50 -5.67 -38.33
N ALA A 836 16.52 -6.40 -37.80
CA ALA A 836 15.91 -6.12 -36.50
C ALA A 836 16.92 -6.19 -35.36
N ALA A 837 17.72 -7.27 -35.30
CA ALA A 837 18.76 -7.48 -34.29
C ALA A 837 19.91 -6.45 -34.40
N ALA A 838 20.26 -6.02 -35.62
CA ALA A 838 21.27 -4.96 -35.80
C ALA A 838 20.79 -3.58 -35.32
N LEU A 839 19.48 -3.31 -35.42
CA LEU A 839 18.88 -2.05 -34.98
C LEU A 839 18.61 -2.02 -33.47
N ASP A 840 18.30 -3.18 -32.88
CA ASP A 840 18.11 -3.34 -31.43
C ASP A 840 18.67 -4.71 -30.97
N PRO A 841 19.95 -4.76 -30.61
CA PRO A 841 20.61 -6.02 -30.23
C PRO A 841 20.05 -6.68 -28.98
N LEU A 842 19.38 -5.90 -28.10
CA LEU A 842 18.78 -6.37 -26.85
C LEU A 842 17.35 -6.89 -27.04
N ASN A 843 16.81 -6.82 -28.27
CA ASN A 843 15.48 -7.32 -28.57
C ASN A 843 15.48 -8.84 -28.68
N VAL A 844 15.09 -9.51 -27.60
CA VAL A 844 15.00 -10.98 -27.52
C VAL A 844 14.15 -11.58 -28.64
N GLY A 845 13.06 -10.90 -29.05
CA GLY A 845 12.22 -11.36 -30.15
C GLY A 845 12.98 -11.40 -31.49
N ALA A 846 13.80 -10.38 -31.75
CA ALA A 846 14.65 -10.31 -32.95
C ALA A 846 15.72 -11.41 -32.96
N GLN A 847 16.38 -11.66 -31.82
CA GLN A 847 17.38 -12.73 -31.69
C GLN A 847 16.75 -14.12 -31.89
N LEU A 848 15.60 -14.38 -31.26
CA LEU A 848 14.87 -15.65 -31.44
C LEU A 848 14.39 -15.86 -32.88
N ALA A 849 13.88 -14.80 -33.53
CA ALA A 849 13.48 -14.87 -34.93
C ALA A 849 14.69 -15.14 -35.84
N LYS A 850 15.84 -14.51 -35.57
CA LYS A 850 17.10 -14.70 -36.29
C LYS A 850 17.63 -16.12 -36.11
N GLN A 851 17.72 -16.61 -34.87
CA GLN A 851 18.11 -17.97 -34.55
C GLN A 851 17.27 -18.98 -35.34
N LYS A 852 15.94 -18.85 -35.24
CA LYS A 852 15.00 -19.77 -35.88
C LYS A 852 15.09 -19.72 -37.41
N ALA A 853 15.24 -18.52 -38.00
CA ALA A 853 15.41 -18.37 -39.43
C ALA A 853 16.75 -18.97 -39.90
N ALA A 854 17.85 -18.70 -39.20
CA ALA A 854 19.18 -19.22 -39.50
C ALA A 854 19.22 -20.76 -39.44
N GLN A 855 18.59 -21.38 -38.44
CA GLN A 855 18.45 -22.84 -38.35
C GLN A 855 17.70 -23.42 -39.55
N LEU A 856 16.63 -22.76 -40.01
CA LEU A 856 15.83 -23.22 -41.14
C LEU A 856 16.53 -23.03 -42.49
N VAL A 857 17.47 -22.08 -42.60
CA VAL A 857 18.32 -21.90 -43.79
C VAL A 857 19.57 -22.80 -43.77
N GLY A 858 19.96 -23.32 -42.59
CA GLY A 858 21.16 -24.14 -42.40
C GLY A 858 22.42 -23.32 -42.10
N HIS A 859 22.26 -22.12 -41.52
CA HIS A 859 23.34 -21.26 -41.06
C HIS A 859 23.60 -21.50 -39.55
N ASP A 860 24.14 -22.66 -39.21
CA ASP A 860 24.26 -23.11 -37.81
C ASP A 860 25.12 -22.18 -36.93
N ALA A 861 26.10 -21.47 -37.51
CA ALA A 861 26.93 -20.51 -36.80
C ALA A 861 26.17 -19.23 -36.43
N GLU A 862 25.43 -18.63 -37.38
CA GLU A 862 24.58 -17.45 -37.14
C GLU A 862 23.41 -17.80 -36.20
N ALA A 863 22.92 -19.04 -36.26
CA ALA A 863 21.92 -19.55 -35.33
C ALA A 863 22.46 -19.68 -33.89
N ALA A 864 23.70 -20.14 -33.73
CA ALA A 864 24.34 -20.22 -32.43
C ALA A 864 24.62 -18.83 -31.85
N GLU A 865 25.13 -17.91 -32.69
CA GLU A 865 25.38 -16.52 -32.30
C GLU A 865 24.09 -15.81 -31.85
N ALA A 866 22.98 -15.98 -32.58
CA ALA A 866 21.69 -15.40 -32.21
C ALA A 866 20.99 -16.12 -31.04
N ALA A 867 21.45 -17.30 -30.61
CA ALA A 867 20.95 -17.98 -29.42
C ALA A 867 21.69 -17.52 -28.15
N GLU A 868 22.93 -17.08 -28.32
CA GLU A 868 23.84 -16.63 -27.26
C GLU A 868 23.68 -15.13 -26.95
N ALA A 869 23.28 -14.33 -27.95
CA ALA A 869 22.88 -12.93 -27.84
C ALA A 869 21.44 -12.76 -27.34
#